data_AF-A0A8J6AT85-F1
#
_entry.id   AF-A0A8J6AT85-F1
#
_cell.length_a   1.000
_cell.length_b   1.000
_cell.length_c   1.000
_cell.angle_alpha   90.00
_cell.angle_beta   90.00
_cell.angle_gamma   90.00
#
_symmetry.space_group_name_H-M   'P 1'
#
loop_
_entity.id
_entity.type
_entity.pdbx_description
1 polymer ?
#
loop_
_entity_poly.entity_id
_entity_poly.type
_entity_poly.pdbx_seq_one_letter_code
_entity_poly.pdbx_strand_id
1 'polypeptide(L)'
;VPVASKSNMASLKDQLIQNLFKEEQTPQNKITVVGVGAVGMACAISILMKDLADELALVDVMEDKLKGEMMDLQHGSLFLRTPKIVSGKDYNVTANSKLVIITAGARQQEGESRLNLVQRNVNIFKFIIPNVVKYSPNCKLLVVSNPVDILTYVAWKISGFPKNRVIGSGCNLDSARFRYLMGERLGVHPLSCHGWVLGEHGDSSVPVWSGVNVAGVSLKNLYPALGTDSDKEQWKEVHKQVVDSAYEVIKLKGYTSWAIGLSVADLAESIMKNLRRVHPISTMIKGLYGIKDDVFLSVPCILGQNGISDVVKVNLTPDEEARLKKSFKMATVKEQLIENLIAEDKISQSKISIVGTGAVGMACAISILLKGLADELALIDVAEDKLKGETMDLQHGSLFFHTSKIISGKDCSVSENSKLVIITAGARQQEGESRLALVQRNVNIMKSMIPSIVRHSPECKILVVSNPVDILTYVVWKLSGFPPSRIIGTGCNLDSARFRYLIGEKLGVHPTSCHGWIIGEHGDSSVPLWSGVNVAGVPLKTLNPQLGTDSDKDQWKNIHKQVVESAYEIIKRKGYTSWAIGLSVTDLAESILKNLRRVHPVSTMIKGLYGIKEEIFLSVPCILGRNGVSDIVKIKLNSEEEDLFKKSATTIWNVCKMATVKRELIKNFTSEKTVHTKISIIGTGSVGMACAVSILLKGLSDELAFVDADADKMMGETVDLQHGSPIMRMPNIVASKDYFVTANSSVVIITAGARQIKGETRLDLVHRNVSVFKLMISNIIQYSPRCKLIIVTNPVDILTYVAWKLSAFPKNRVLGNGCNLDTARFRFFIGQRLGIHPESCHGLVLGEHGDSSVPVWSGVNIAGVPLKDLRPDIGTDEDPEQWGDVHKQVVSSGYEILKNKGYTSWGVASSVADLTESILKNLRRVHPVSTISKGLYGINEEVFLSVPCILGENGIMDVIKVKLTPEEEALLKKSAEILWKIQKEVKF
;
A
#
# COMPACT_ATOMS: atom_id res chain seq x y z
N VAL A 1 -32.66 15.54 -62.02
CA VAL A 1 -32.95 15.79 -60.59
C VAL A 1 -31.72 15.39 -59.79
N PRO A 2 -31.07 16.32 -59.05
CA PRO A 2 -30.02 15.96 -58.10
C PRO A 2 -30.65 15.21 -56.91
N VAL A 3 -30.09 14.06 -56.53
CA VAL A 3 -30.53 13.37 -55.31
C VAL A 3 -30.03 14.17 -54.11
N ALA A 4 -30.94 14.59 -53.23
CA ALA A 4 -30.58 15.31 -52.02
C ALA A 4 -29.72 14.43 -51.10
N SER A 5 -28.43 14.77 -50.98
CA SER A 5 -27.53 14.14 -50.01
C SER A 5 -28.03 14.43 -48.61
N LYS A 6 -28.56 13.41 -47.91
CA LYS A 6 -28.87 13.52 -46.48
C LYS A 6 -27.58 13.87 -45.74
N SER A 7 -27.51 15.08 -45.20
CA SER A 7 -26.41 15.51 -44.34
C SER A 7 -26.48 14.75 -43.02
N ASN A 8 -25.77 13.62 -42.95
CA ASN A 8 -25.45 13.01 -41.66
C ASN A 8 -24.59 14.01 -40.89
N MET A 9 -25.21 14.71 -39.94
CA MET A 9 -24.49 15.56 -39.00
C MET A 9 -23.48 14.68 -38.25
N ALA A 10 -22.21 15.06 -38.26
CA ALA A 10 -21.18 14.40 -37.46
C ALA A 10 -21.62 14.39 -35.99
N SER A 11 -21.51 13.24 -35.30
CA SER A 11 -21.90 13.17 -33.89
C SER A 11 -20.97 14.03 -33.04
N LEU A 12 -21.36 14.34 -31.80
CA LEU A 12 -20.49 15.09 -30.89
C LEU A 12 -19.12 14.39 -30.68
N LYS A 13 -19.07 13.06 -30.80
CA LYS A 13 -17.81 12.29 -30.77
C LYS A 13 -16.97 12.53 -32.02
N ASP A 14 -17.57 12.51 -33.21
CA ASP A 14 -16.86 12.69 -34.48
C ASP A 14 -16.35 14.14 -34.65
N GLN A 15 -17.06 15.12 -34.09
CA GLN A 15 -16.63 16.53 -34.06
C GLN A 15 -15.48 16.78 -33.08
N LEU A 16 -15.39 16.00 -32.01
CA LEU A 16 -14.39 16.14 -30.94
C LEU A 16 -13.13 15.31 -31.19
N ILE A 17 -13.26 14.12 -31.79
CA ILE A 17 -12.21 13.11 -31.85
C ILE A 17 -12.02 12.64 -33.29
N GLN A 18 -10.98 13.15 -33.96
CA GLN A 18 -10.49 12.56 -35.20
C GLN A 18 -9.86 11.19 -34.90
N ASN A 19 -10.62 10.13 -35.14
CA ASN A 19 -10.14 8.77 -35.02
C ASN A 19 -9.21 8.42 -36.20
N LEU A 20 -7.96 8.05 -35.90
CA LEU A 20 -6.93 7.73 -36.91
C LEU A 20 -7.08 6.31 -37.48
N PHE A 21 -7.38 5.33 -36.62
CA PHE A 21 -7.58 3.92 -36.99
C PHE A 21 -8.64 3.27 -36.09
N LYS A 22 -9.36 2.26 -36.61
CA LYS A 22 -10.32 1.43 -35.86
C LYS A 22 -9.91 -0.04 -35.91
N GLU A 23 -9.16 -0.48 -34.91
CA GLU A 23 -8.75 -1.87 -34.73
C GLU A 23 -9.10 -2.35 -33.32
N GLU A 24 -9.70 -3.53 -33.20
CA GLU A 24 -9.85 -4.21 -31.91
C GLU A 24 -8.55 -4.95 -31.56
N GLN A 25 -7.68 -4.28 -30.81
CA GLN A 25 -6.44 -4.86 -30.31
C GLN A 25 -6.72 -5.75 -29.08
N THR A 26 -6.09 -6.92 -29.03
CA THR A 26 -6.24 -7.84 -27.88
C THR A 26 -5.58 -7.23 -26.63
N PRO A 27 -6.20 -7.34 -25.44
CA PRO A 27 -5.63 -6.79 -24.21
C PRO A 27 -4.31 -7.50 -23.85
N GLN A 28 -3.33 -6.72 -23.41
CA GLN A 28 -1.95 -7.14 -23.22
C GLN A 28 -1.75 -7.87 -21.89
N ASN A 29 -2.46 -7.46 -20.83
CA ASN A 29 -2.26 -7.91 -19.45
C ASN A 29 -3.57 -8.33 -18.77
N LYS A 30 -4.50 -8.89 -19.55
CA LYS A 30 -5.82 -9.29 -19.06
C LYS A 30 -5.76 -10.34 -17.94
N ILE A 31 -6.56 -10.10 -16.90
CA ILE A 31 -6.77 -11.02 -15.78
C ILE A 31 -8.27 -11.35 -15.69
N THR A 32 -8.61 -12.62 -15.41
CA THR A 32 -9.98 -13.05 -15.08
C THR A 32 -10.08 -13.45 -13.61
N VAL A 33 -11.19 -13.09 -12.94
CA VAL A 33 -11.60 -13.68 -11.66
C VAL A 33 -12.92 -14.44 -11.84
N VAL A 34 -12.90 -15.74 -11.54
CA VAL A 34 -14.06 -16.63 -11.62
C VAL A 34 -14.61 -16.87 -10.21
N GLY A 35 -15.80 -16.32 -9.94
CA GLY A 35 -16.55 -16.37 -8.68
C GLY A 35 -16.45 -15.06 -7.90
N VAL A 36 -17.43 -14.15 -8.06
CA VAL A 36 -17.50 -12.85 -7.38
C VAL A 36 -17.98 -12.95 -5.92
N GLY A 37 -17.51 -13.98 -5.21
CA GLY A 37 -17.63 -14.06 -3.75
C GLY A 37 -16.79 -13.00 -3.03
N ALA A 38 -16.85 -12.98 -1.69
CA ALA A 38 -16.05 -12.04 -0.90
C ALA A 38 -14.54 -12.14 -1.20
N VAL A 39 -14.02 -13.37 -1.35
CA VAL A 39 -12.64 -13.63 -1.79
C VAL A 39 -12.38 -13.09 -3.20
N GLY A 40 -13.26 -13.38 -4.17
CA GLY A 40 -13.11 -12.92 -5.55
C GLY A 40 -13.07 -11.40 -5.68
N MET A 41 -13.95 -10.69 -4.97
CA MET A 41 -13.96 -9.22 -4.97
C MET A 41 -12.76 -8.62 -4.23
N ALA A 42 -12.30 -9.26 -3.14
CA ALA A 42 -11.05 -8.86 -2.47
C ALA A 42 -9.81 -9.08 -3.35
N CYS A 43 -9.78 -10.14 -4.17
CA CYS A 43 -8.77 -10.33 -5.21
C CYS A 43 -8.86 -9.21 -6.26
N ALA A 44 -10.06 -8.98 -6.81
CA ALA A 44 -10.29 -7.99 -7.86
C ALA A 44 -9.87 -6.58 -7.45
N ILE A 45 -10.28 -6.08 -6.28
CA ILE A 45 -9.89 -4.74 -5.81
C ILE A 45 -8.38 -4.64 -5.54
N SER A 46 -7.76 -5.69 -4.98
CA SER A 46 -6.31 -5.72 -4.71
C SER A 46 -5.48 -5.71 -6.01
N ILE A 47 -5.98 -6.39 -7.06
CA ILE A 47 -5.39 -6.43 -8.40
C ILE A 47 -5.52 -5.07 -9.11
N LEU A 48 -6.71 -4.46 -9.05
CA LEU A 48 -6.98 -3.14 -9.62
C LEU A 48 -6.16 -2.03 -8.95
N MET A 49 -5.99 -2.07 -7.63
CA MET A 49 -5.26 -1.03 -6.89
C MET A 49 -3.73 -1.16 -6.95
N LYS A 50 -3.22 -2.32 -7.38
CA LYS A 50 -1.80 -2.56 -7.73
C LYS A 50 -1.51 -2.39 -9.23
N ASP A 51 -2.48 -1.90 -10.00
CA ASP A 51 -2.41 -1.60 -11.44
C ASP A 51 -1.86 -2.79 -12.29
N LEU A 52 -2.31 -4.02 -11.98
CA LEU A 52 -1.75 -5.25 -12.57
C LEU A 52 -2.37 -5.68 -13.91
N ALA A 53 -3.46 -5.06 -14.35
CA ALA A 53 -4.22 -5.44 -15.53
C ALA A 53 -4.70 -4.23 -16.33
N ASP A 54 -4.75 -4.37 -17.66
CA ASP A 54 -5.39 -3.43 -18.58
C ASP A 54 -6.86 -3.79 -18.85
N GLU A 55 -7.18 -5.09 -18.85
CA GLU A 55 -8.56 -5.60 -18.84
C GLU A 55 -8.79 -6.56 -17.65
N LEU A 56 -9.85 -6.31 -16.87
CA LEU A 56 -10.34 -7.23 -15.84
C LEU A 56 -11.67 -7.86 -16.29
N ALA A 57 -11.73 -9.20 -16.33
CA ALA A 57 -12.94 -9.95 -16.60
C ALA A 57 -13.46 -10.67 -15.34
N LEU A 58 -14.76 -10.56 -15.08
CA LEU A 58 -15.43 -11.26 -13.97
C LEU A 58 -16.42 -12.30 -14.51
N VAL A 59 -16.44 -13.49 -13.90
CA VAL A 59 -17.41 -14.55 -14.23
C VAL A 59 -18.05 -15.09 -12.95
N ASP A 60 -19.36 -15.30 -12.96
CA ASP A 60 -20.13 -15.96 -11.90
C ASP A 60 -21.44 -16.53 -12.48
N VAL A 61 -22.12 -17.38 -11.72
CA VAL A 61 -23.43 -17.94 -12.08
C VAL A 61 -24.60 -17.02 -11.65
N MET A 62 -24.37 -16.14 -10.67
CA MET A 62 -25.33 -15.15 -10.17
C MET A 62 -25.27 -13.85 -10.97
N GLU A 63 -26.01 -13.78 -12.08
CA GLU A 63 -25.88 -12.71 -13.09
C GLU A 63 -26.17 -11.30 -12.58
N ASP A 64 -27.19 -11.12 -11.73
CA ASP A 64 -27.47 -9.82 -11.11
C ASP A 64 -26.33 -9.36 -10.20
N LYS A 65 -25.83 -10.26 -9.35
CA LYS A 65 -24.70 -9.94 -8.46
C LYS A 65 -23.45 -9.62 -9.28
N LEU A 66 -23.15 -10.44 -10.30
CA LEU A 66 -22.03 -10.27 -11.21
C LEU A 66 -22.04 -8.88 -11.87
N LYS A 67 -23.18 -8.48 -12.41
CA LYS A 67 -23.37 -7.16 -13.01
C LYS A 67 -23.28 -6.04 -11.97
N GLY A 68 -23.87 -6.20 -10.78
CA GLY A 68 -23.83 -5.22 -9.69
C GLY A 68 -22.42 -4.98 -9.12
N GLU A 69 -21.59 -6.03 -9.04
CA GLU A 69 -20.18 -5.93 -8.64
C GLU A 69 -19.32 -5.30 -9.75
N MET A 70 -19.54 -5.67 -11.01
CA MET A 70 -18.88 -5.04 -12.17
C MET A 70 -19.17 -3.54 -12.22
N MET A 71 -20.43 -3.13 -12.10
CA MET A 71 -20.84 -1.70 -12.17
C MET A 71 -20.23 -0.87 -11.04
N ASP A 72 -20.16 -1.40 -9.81
CA ASP A 72 -19.54 -0.70 -8.67
C ASP A 72 -18.01 -0.59 -8.80
N LEU A 73 -17.35 -1.48 -9.56
CA LEU A 73 -15.94 -1.30 -9.95
C LEU A 73 -15.78 -0.32 -11.12
N GLN A 74 -16.64 -0.40 -12.15
CA GLN A 74 -16.65 0.52 -13.30
C GLN A 74 -16.84 1.98 -12.85
N HIS A 75 -17.77 2.25 -11.93
CA HIS A 75 -17.95 3.57 -11.32
C HIS A 75 -16.72 4.06 -10.52
N GLY A 76 -15.80 3.15 -10.17
CA GLY A 76 -14.51 3.46 -9.56
C GLY A 76 -13.37 3.76 -10.55
N SER A 77 -13.57 3.59 -11.87
CA SER A 77 -12.47 3.62 -12.87
C SER A 77 -11.64 4.91 -12.87
N LEU A 78 -12.24 6.06 -12.53
CA LEU A 78 -11.52 7.34 -12.39
C LEU A 78 -10.32 7.25 -11.42
N PHE A 79 -10.43 6.41 -10.39
CA PHE A 79 -9.45 6.24 -9.32
C PHE A 79 -8.44 5.10 -9.59
N LEU A 80 -8.59 4.38 -10.71
CA LEU A 80 -7.84 3.17 -11.09
C LEU A 80 -7.03 3.39 -12.39
N ARG A 81 -6.23 2.40 -12.82
CA ARG A 81 -5.50 2.42 -14.10
C ARG A 81 -5.84 1.28 -15.06
N THR A 82 -6.84 0.46 -14.73
CA THR A 82 -7.41 -0.57 -15.61
C THR A 82 -8.54 0.05 -16.45
N PRO A 83 -8.34 0.38 -17.74
CA PRO A 83 -9.33 1.09 -18.54
C PRO A 83 -10.59 0.28 -18.90
N LYS A 84 -10.57 -1.05 -18.76
CA LYS A 84 -11.68 -1.92 -19.17
C LYS A 84 -11.99 -2.97 -18.10
N ILE A 85 -13.22 -2.96 -17.60
CA ILE A 85 -13.75 -3.97 -16.67
C ILE A 85 -15.02 -4.55 -17.30
N VAL A 86 -15.06 -5.87 -17.48
CA VAL A 86 -16.16 -6.61 -18.13
C VAL A 86 -16.65 -7.77 -17.26
N SER A 87 -17.87 -8.23 -17.49
CA SER A 87 -18.38 -9.44 -16.84
C SER A 87 -19.38 -10.20 -17.70
N GLY A 88 -19.52 -11.50 -17.44
CA GLY A 88 -20.45 -12.37 -18.16
C GLY A 88 -20.47 -13.78 -17.56
N LYS A 89 -21.57 -14.51 -17.81
CA LYS A 89 -21.75 -15.91 -17.41
C LYS A 89 -21.22 -16.90 -18.44
N ASP A 90 -21.22 -16.52 -19.72
CA ASP A 90 -20.41 -17.17 -20.75
C ASP A 90 -18.94 -16.79 -20.52
N TYR A 91 -18.05 -17.76 -20.69
CA TYR A 91 -16.60 -17.57 -20.55
C TYR A 91 -15.98 -16.88 -21.76
N ASN A 92 -16.74 -16.53 -22.80
CA ASN A 92 -16.24 -15.70 -23.91
C ASN A 92 -15.61 -14.37 -23.41
N VAL A 93 -16.14 -13.78 -22.33
CA VAL A 93 -15.54 -12.60 -21.68
C VAL A 93 -14.16 -12.86 -21.08
N THR A 94 -13.76 -14.12 -20.90
CA THR A 94 -12.44 -14.52 -20.36
C THR A 94 -11.39 -14.75 -21.45
N ALA A 95 -11.74 -14.57 -22.73
CA ALA A 95 -10.81 -14.78 -23.85
C ALA A 95 -9.54 -13.93 -23.73
N ASN A 96 -8.40 -14.49 -24.15
CA ASN A 96 -7.08 -13.85 -24.17
C ASN A 96 -6.49 -13.47 -22.79
N SER A 97 -6.99 -14.03 -21.68
CA SER A 97 -6.44 -13.76 -20.34
C SER A 97 -5.04 -14.34 -20.15
N LYS A 98 -4.10 -13.55 -19.61
CA LYS A 98 -2.78 -14.06 -19.19
C LYS A 98 -2.86 -14.88 -17.90
N LEU A 99 -3.76 -14.50 -17.00
CA LEU A 99 -3.98 -15.13 -15.69
C LEU A 99 -5.48 -15.30 -15.44
N VAL A 100 -5.89 -16.48 -14.98
CA VAL A 100 -7.28 -16.77 -14.59
C VAL A 100 -7.29 -17.29 -13.15
N ILE A 101 -7.96 -16.54 -12.28
CA ILE A 101 -8.01 -16.76 -10.84
C ILE A 101 -9.35 -17.40 -10.51
N ILE A 102 -9.34 -18.52 -9.79
CA ILE A 102 -10.54 -19.32 -9.52
C ILE A 102 -10.85 -19.26 -8.02
N THR A 103 -11.84 -18.44 -7.68
CA THR A 103 -12.40 -18.24 -6.33
C THR A 103 -13.80 -18.82 -6.16
N ALA A 104 -14.40 -19.34 -7.24
CA ALA A 104 -15.70 -20.00 -7.25
C ALA A 104 -15.65 -21.37 -6.57
N GLY A 105 -16.47 -21.54 -5.54
CA GLY A 105 -16.64 -22.80 -4.83
C GLY A 105 -17.84 -22.73 -3.89
N ALA A 106 -18.40 -23.90 -3.56
CA ALA A 106 -19.32 -24.04 -2.46
C ALA A 106 -18.62 -23.74 -1.11
N ARG A 107 -19.42 -23.25 -0.15
CA ARG A 107 -19.07 -23.24 1.26
C ARG A 107 -19.53 -24.55 1.90
N GLN A 108 -18.83 -24.98 2.95
CA GLN A 108 -19.27 -26.08 3.80
C GLN A 108 -20.60 -25.70 4.46
N GLN A 109 -21.59 -26.59 4.40
CA GLN A 109 -22.85 -26.47 5.13
C GLN A 109 -22.68 -27.04 6.55
N GLU A 110 -23.54 -26.61 7.47
CA GLU A 110 -23.52 -27.12 8.84
C GLU A 110 -23.84 -28.63 8.84
N GLY A 111 -22.99 -29.44 9.48
CA GLY A 111 -23.05 -30.91 9.41
C GLY A 111 -22.50 -31.56 8.13
N GLU A 112 -22.07 -30.80 7.12
CA GLU A 112 -21.53 -31.37 5.87
C GLU A 112 -20.11 -31.93 6.07
N SER A 113 -19.82 -33.10 5.49
CA SER A 113 -18.48 -33.69 5.52
C SER A 113 -17.50 -32.95 4.61
N ARG A 114 -16.21 -32.90 4.99
CA ARG A 114 -15.14 -32.32 4.14
C ARG A 114 -15.08 -33.01 2.75
N LEU A 115 -15.44 -34.30 2.66
CA LEU A 115 -15.51 -35.04 1.39
C LEU A 115 -16.66 -34.57 0.47
N ASN A 116 -17.84 -34.25 1.03
CA ASN A 116 -18.96 -33.74 0.25
C ASN A 116 -18.64 -32.36 -0.34
N LEU A 117 -17.99 -31.49 0.45
CA LEU A 117 -17.50 -30.19 0.00
C LEU A 117 -16.50 -30.33 -1.15
N VAL A 118 -15.52 -31.24 -1.02
CA VAL A 118 -14.58 -31.57 -2.10
C VAL A 118 -15.33 -32.01 -3.35
N GLN A 119 -16.28 -32.95 -3.24
CA GLN A 119 -16.99 -33.48 -4.40
C GLN A 119 -17.84 -32.41 -5.11
N ARG A 120 -18.45 -31.48 -4.36
CA ARG A 120 -19.17 -30.32 -4.90
C ARG A 120 -18.22 -29.38 -5.65
N ASN A 121 -17.06 -29.06 -5.07
CA ASN A 121 -16.09 -28.17 -5.71
C ASN A 121 -15.38 -28.81 -6.91
N VAL A 122 -15.14 -30.12 -6.90
CA VAL A 122 -14.70 -30.90 -8.07
C VAL A 122 -15.73 -30.84 -9.20
N ASN A 123 -17.03 -30.96 -8.88
CA ASN A 123 -18.09 -30.88 -9.89
C ASN A 123 -18.24 -29.46 -10.46
N ILE A 124 -18.02 -28.41 -9.66
CA ILE A 124 -17.88 -27.03 -10.15
C ILE A 124 -16.66 -26.92 -11.09
N PHE A 125 -15.51 -27.48 -10.73
CA PHE A 125 -14.28 -27.40 -11.54
C PHE A 125 -14.41 -28.15 -12.88
N LYS A 126 -15.17 -29.25 -12.95
CA LYS A 126 -15.54 -29.93 -14.21
C LYS A 126 -16.28 -29.01 -15.20
N PHE A 127 -16.99 -27.99 -14.73
CA PHE A 127 -17.63 -26.99 -15.58
C PHE A 127 -16.71 -25.78 -15.86
N ILE A 128 -16.04 -25.25 -14.83
CA ILE A 128 -15.19 -24.05 -14.96
C ILE A 128 -13.98 -24.31 -15.84
N ILE A 129 -13.19 -25.34 -15.53
CA ILE A 129 -11.84 -25.51 -16.10
C ILE A 129 -11.87 -25.69 -17.63
N PRO A 130 -12.73 -26.54 -18.24
CA PRO A 130 -12.77 -26.67 -19.69
C PRO A 130 -13.19 -25.37 -20.41
N ASN A 131 -14.09 -24.59 -19.82
CA ASN A 131 -14.50 -23.30 -20.38
C ASN A 131 -13.38 -22.26 -20.31
N VAL A 132 -12.63 -22.20 -19.21
CA VAL A 132 -11.43 -21.34 -19.10
C VAL A 132 -10.38 -21.74 -20.14
N VAL A 133 -10.11 -23.03 -20.30
CA VAL A 133 -9.12 -23.54 -21.28
C VAL A 133 -9.55 -23.25 -22.72
N LYS A 134 -10.85 -23.39 -23.04
CA LYS A 134 -11.41 -23.09 -24.38
C LYS A 134 -11.09 -21.66 -24.85
N TYR A 135 -11.28 -20.66 -23.99
CA TYR A 135 -11.12 -19.25 -24.37
C TYR A 135 -9.73 -18.67 -24.03
N SER A 136 -9.00 -19.28 -23.10
CA SER A 136 -7.66 -18.85 -22.67
C SER A 136 -6.66 -20.02 -22.56
N PRO A 137 -6.34 -20.73 -23.66
CA PRO A 137 -5.50 -21.93 -23.64
C PRO A 137 -4.05 -21.68 -23.18
N ASN A 138 -3.58 -20.43 -23.22
CA ASN A 138 -2.23 -20.00 -22.85
C ASN A 138 -2.14 -19.31 -21.46
N CYS A 139 -3.23 -19.23 -20.70
CA CYS A 139 -3.23 -18.60 -19.38
C CYS A 139 -2.43 -19.40 -18.32
N LYS A 140 -2.16 -18.76 -17.18
CA LYS A 140 -1.89 -19.48 -15.92
C LYS A 140 -3.22 -19.58 -15.15
N LEU A 141 -3.47 -20.72 -14.53
CA LEU A 141 -4.54 -20.93 -13.56
C LEU A 141 -3.99 -20.66 -12.15
N LEU A 142 -4.65 -19.78 -11.40
CA LEU A 142 -4.40 -19.56 -9.97
C LEU A 142 -5.65 -19.97 -9.18
N VAL A 143 -5.58 -21.16 -8.59
CA VAL A 143 -6.66 -21.75 -7.80
C VAL A 143 -6.62 -21.18 -6.38
N VAL A 144 -7.79 -20.75 -5.90
CA VAL A 144 -8.01 -20.17 -4.56
C VAL A 144 -9.18 -20.84 -3.84
N SER A 145 -10.13 -21.42 -4.59
CA SER A 145 -11.21 -22.25 -4.06
C SER A 145 -10.67 -23.41 -3.22
N ASN A 146 -11.32 -23.68 -2.08
CA ASN A 146 -10.82 -24.65 -1.09
C ASN A 146 -11.49 -26.04 -1.17
N PRO A 147 -10.79 -27.12 -0.78
CA PRO A 147 -9.38 -27.17 -0.37
C PRO A 147 -8.41 -26.99 -1.55
N VAL A 148 -7.55 -25.98 -1.47
CA VAL A 148 -6.81 -25.43 -2.62
C VAL A 148 -5.80 -26.39 -3.22
N ASP A 149 -5.07 -27.15 -2.40
CA ASP A 149 -4.07 -28.11 -2.89
C ASP A 149 -4.71 -29.22 -3.74
N ILE A 150 -5.82 -29.79 -3.26
CA ILE A 150 -6.62 -30.80 -3.99
C ILE A 150 -7.24 -30.20 -5.24
N LEU A 151 -7.82 -29.00 -5.16
CA LEU A 151 -8.46 -28.37 -6.32
C LEU A 151 -7.44 -27.87 -7.36
N THR A 152 -6.17 -27.66 -6.97
CA THR A 152 -5.06 -27.42 -7.90
C THR A 152 -4.70 -28.68 -8.68
N TYR A 153 -4.59 -29.84 -8.00
CA TYR A 153 -4.44 -31.14 -8.66
C TYR A 153 -5.60 -31.42 -9.64
N VAL A 154 -6.84 -31.13 -9.23
CA VAL A 154 -8.05 -31.31 -10.05
C VAL A 154 -8.06 -30.36 -11.26
N ALA A 155 -7.72 -29.09 -11.05
CA ALA A 155 -7.56 -28.12 -12.15
C ALA A 155 -6.47 -28.57 -13.14
N TRP A 156 -5.36 -29.13 -12.66
CA TRP A 156 -4.30 -29.67 -13.51
C TRP A 156 -4.78 -30.86 -14.35
N LYS A 157 -5.39 -31.88 -13.71
CA LYS A 157 -5.91 -33.05 -14.44
C LYS A 157 -7.03 -32.71 -15.44
N ILE A 158 -7.88 -31.73 -15.15
CA ILE A 158 -8.98 -31.33 -16.06
C ILE A 158 -8.51 -30.40 -17.18
N SER A 159 -7.55 -29.49 -16.92
CA SER A 159 -7.09 -28.53 -17.93
C SER A 159 -6.17 -29.11 -18.99
N GLY A 160 -5.47 -30.21 -18.70
CA GLY A 160 -4.40 -30.73 -19.56
C GLY A 160 -3.18 -29.80 -19.65
N PHE A 161 -3.12 -28.72 -18.85
CA PHE A 161 -2.00 -27.78 -18.86
C PHE A 161 -0.73 -28.43 -18.29
N PRO A 162 0.46 -28.01 -18.75
CA PRO A 162 1.70 -28.40 -18.10
C PRO A 162 1.74 -27.80 -16.68
N LYS A 163 2.25 -28.55 -15.71
CA LYS A 163 2.08 -28.27 -14.27
C LYS A 163 2.57 -26.88 -13.82
N ASN A 164 3.52 -26.27 -14.53
CA ASN A 164 3.96 -24.90 -14.26
C ASN A 164 2.84 -23.86 -14.40
N ARG A 165 1.84 -24.10 -15.27
CA ARG A 165 0.73 -23.18 -15.52
C ARG A 165 -0.48 -23.40 -14.60
N VAL A 166 -0.40 -24.29 -13.61
CA VAL A 166 -1.48 -24.54 -12.65
C VAL A 166 -0.95 -24.43 -11.22
N ILE A 167 -1.34 -23.34 -10.56
CA ILE A 167 -0.84 -22.90 -9.26
C ILE A 167 -2.01 -22.85 -8.28
N GLY A 168 -1.83 -23.33 -7.05
CA GLY A 168 -2.73 -23.01 -5.94
C GLY A 168 -2.14 -21.91 -5.08
N SER A 169 -2.99 -21.02 -4.53
CA SER A 169 -2.53 -19.93 -3.66
C SER A 169 -1.78 -20.43 -2.41
N GLY A 170 -2.14 -21.63 -1.94
CA GLY A 170 -1.40 -22.39 -0.93
C GLY A 170 -1.05 -21.61 0.33
N CYS A 171 0.06 -21.99 0.95
CA CYS A 171 0.55 -21.42 2.20
C CYS A 171 1.20 -20.02 2.06
N ASN A 172 1.03 -19.30 0.94
CA ASN A 172 1.47 -17.90 0.81
C ASN A 172 0.72 -17.00 1.83
N LEU A 173 -0.54 -17.33 2.12
CA LEU A 173 -1.31 -16.69 3.20
C LEU A 173 -0.83 -17.13 4.60
N ASP A 174 -0.57 -18.41 4.81
CA ASP A 174 -0.20 -18.93 6.13
C ASP A 174 1.21 -18.50 6.55
N SER A 175 2.12 -18.42 5.59
CA SER A 175 3.43 -17.79 5.77
C SER A 175 3.31 -16.28 6.05
N ALA A 176 2.31 -15.59 5.49
CA ALA A 176 2.05 -14.18 5.82
C ALA A 176 1.52 -14.01 7.26
N ARG A 177 0.58 -14.86 7.70
CA ARG A 177 0.09 -14.93 9.09
C ARG A 177 1.23 -15.25 10.07
N PHE A 178 2.05 -16.25 9.74
CA PHE A 178 3.20 -16.65 10.55
C PHE A 178 4.19 -15.49 10.75
N ARG A 179 4.49 -14.76 9.67
CA ARG A 179 5.35 -13.58 9.70
C ARG A 179 4.71 -12.37 10.38
N TYR A 180 3.37 -12.24 10.36
CA TYR A 180 2.63 -11.27 11.16
C TYR A 180 2.82 -11.55 12.66
N LEU A 181 2.48 -12.76 13.13
CA LEU A 181 2.56 -13.13 14.55
C LEU A 181 4.01 -13.14 15.08
N MET A 182 4.97 -13.55 14.25
CA MET A 182 6.41 -13.41 14.55
C MET A 182 6.82 -11.94 14.67
N GLY A 183 6.30 -11.06 13.80
CA GLY A 183 6.54 -9.62 13.87
C GLY A 183 5.91 -8.96 15.11
N GLU A 184 4.72 -9.40 15.49
CA GLU A 184 4.01 -8.97 16.70
C GLU A 184 4.80 -9.36 17.97
N ARG A 185 5.24 -10.62 18.09
CA ARG A 185 6.07 -11.09 19.22
C ARG A 185 7.44 -10.40 19.32
N LEU A 186 8.05 -10.03 18.18
CA LEU A 186 9.39 -9.43 18.14
C LEU A 186 9.39 -7.89 18.04
N GLY A 187 8.23 -7.26 17.84
CA GLY A 187 8.10 -5.83 17.59
C GLY A 187 8.65 -5.33 16.25
N VAL A 188 8.84 -6.23 15.26
CA VAL A 188 9.53 -6.01 13.97
C VAL A 188 8.56 -6.18 12.79
N HIS A 189 8.78 -5.48 11.66
CA HIS A 189 7.90 -5.61 10.49
C HIS A 189 7.88 -7.05 9.92
N PRO A 190 6.73 -7.59 9.48
CA PRO A 190 6.63 -8.90 8.81
C PRO A 190 7.49 -9.03 7.53
N LEU A 191 7.99 -7.92 6.98
CA LEU A 191 8.92 -7.92 5.83
C LEU A 191 10.37 -8.25 6.23
N SER A 192 10.77 -7.97 7.48
CA SER A 192 12.09 -8.31 8.06
C SER A 192 12.07 -9.55 8.95
N CYS A 193 10.88 -10.07 9.28
CA CYS A 193 10.68 -11.41 9.82
C CYS A 193 10.57 -12.43 8.69
N HIS A 194 11.42 -13.45 8.69
CA HIS A 194 11.47 -14.48 7.65
C HIS A 194 11.16 -15.86 8.26
N GLY A 195 10.16 -16.53 7.70
CA GLY A 195 9.69 -17.83 8.16
C GLY A 195 8.67 -18.39 7.17
N TRP A 196 8.59 -19.72 7.08
CA TRP A 196 7.85 -20.42 6.03
C TRP A 196 6.90 -21.44 6.64
N VAL A 197 5.67 -21.46 6.14
CA VAL A 197 4.68 -22.51 6.38
C VAL A 197 4.49 -23.26 5.05
N LEU A 198 4.66 -24.58 5.07
CA LEU A 198 4.59 -25.47 3.92
C LEU A 198 3.50 -26.53 4.10
N GLY A 199 3.27 -27.39 3.10
CA GLY A 199 2.29 -28.48 3.19
C GLY A 199 0.88 -28.08 2.74
N GLU A 200 -0.14 -28.64 3.39
CA GLU A 200 -1.54 -28.29 3.16
C GLU A 200 -1.82 -26.84 3.58
N HIS A 201 -2.62 -26.10 2.81
CA HIS A 201 -3.30 -24.89 3.31
C HIS A 201 -4.45 -25.30 4.27
N GLY A 202 -4.09 -25.68 5.50
CA GLY A 202 -5.03 -26.21 6.49
C GLY A 202 -4.39 -26.78 7.76
N ASP A 203 -5.16 -27.65 8.42
CA ASP A 203 -4.85 -28.24 9.73
C ASP A 203 -3.47 -28.91 9.80
N SER A 204 -2.98 -29.46 8.68
CA SER A 204 -1.74 -30.24 8.63
C SER A 204 -0.52 -29.47 8.08
N SER A 205 -0.64 -28.16 7.94
CA SER A 205 0.46 -27.26 7.56
C SER A 205 1.70 -27.40 8.47
N VAL A 206 2.87 -27.11 7.91
CA VAL A 206 4.18 -27.38 8.54
C VAL A 206 4.98 -26.08 8.70
N PRO A 207 5.25 -25.62 9.93
CA PRO A 207 6.15 -24.50 10.17
C PRO A 207 7.61 -24.98 10.05
N VAL A 208 8.40 -24.34 9.20
CA VAL A 208 9.82 -24.67 9.02
C VAL A 208 10.66 -23.83 9.98
N TRP A 209 10.67 -24.25 11.25
CA TRP A 209 11.41 -23.63 12.35
C TRP A 209 12.90 -23.50 12.06
N SER A 210 13.49 -24.48 11.39
CA SER A 210 14.90 -24.48 10.98
C SER A 210 15.29 -23.26 10.13
N GLY A 211 14.42 -22.82 9.23
CA GLY A 211 14.63 -21.67 8.34
C GLY A 211 14.20 -20.31 8.91
N VAL A 212 13.65 -20.24 10.12
CA VAL A 212 13.15 -18.98 10.71
C VAL A 212 14.32 -18.06 11.07
N ASN A 213 14.31 -16.84 10.52
CA ASN A 213 15.37 -15.86 10.73
C ASN A 213 14.88 -14.40 10.72
N VAL A 214 15.64 -13.52 11.36
CA VAL A 214 15.55 -12.06 11.17
C VAL A 214 16.89 -11.59 10.63
N ALA A 215 16.89 -10.91 9.49
CA ALA A 215 18.10 -10.41 8.82
C ALA A 215 19.22 -11.48 8.65
N GLY A 216 18.85 -12.74 8.36
CA GLY A 216 19.78 -13.86 8.20
C GLY A 216 20.16 -14.58 9.51
N VAL A 217 19.83 -14.04 10.69
CA VAL A 217 20.12 -14.68 11.98
C VAL A 217 19.06 -15.76 12.27
N SER A 218 19.43 -17.04 12.18
CA SER A 218 18.52 -18.16 12.48
C SER A 218 18.10 -18.16 13.96
N LEU A 219 16.78 -18.07 14.21
CA LEU A 219 16.22 -18.13 15.56
C LEU A 219 16.41 -19.52 16.17
N LYS A 220 16.36 -20.60 15.37
CA LYS A 220 16.59 -21.97 15.83
C LYS A 220 18.02 -22.19 16.35
N ASN A 221 18.99 -21.46 15.80
CA ASN A 221 20.39 -21.48 16.25
C ASN A 221 20.65 -20.59 17.47
N LEU A 222 19.82 -19.56 17.72
CA LEU A 222 19.85 -18.78 18.96
C LEU A 222 19.13 -19.50 20.11
N TYR A 223 18.01 -20.16 19.80
CA TYR A 223 17.13 -20.83 20.74
C TYR A 223 16.80 -22.25 20.25
N PRO A 224 17.62 -23.27 20.59
CA PRO A 224 17.43 -24.64 20.10
C PRO A 224 16.08 -25.27 20.43
N ALA A 225 15.41 -24.81 21.50
CA ALA A 225 14.08 -25.25 21.89
C ALA A 225 12.94 -24.67 21.02
N LEU A 226 13.20 -23.69 20.15
CA LEU A 226 12.20 -23.05 19.28
C LEU A 226 11.32 -24.08 18.57
N GLY A 227 10.00 -24.02 18.78
CA GLY A 227 9.04 -24.90 18.10
C GLY A 227 9.02 -26.35 18.60
N THR A 228 9.64 -26.65 19.75
CA THR A 228 9.58 -27.96 20.42
C THR A 228 8.57 -27.95 21.58
N ASP A 229 8.36 -29.09 22.25
CA ASP A 229 7.51 -29.16 23.45
C ASP A 229 8.25 -28.72 24.73
N SER A 230 9.58 -28.59 24.67
CA SER A 230 10.42 -27.98 25.71
C SER A 230 10.60 -26.46 25.53
N ASP A 231 9.85 -25.86 24.62
CA ASP A 231 9.83 -24.43 24.32
C ASP A 231 9.11 -23.64 25.44
N LYS A 232 9.86 -22.81 26.17
CA LYS A 232 9.34 -21.97 27.26
C LYS A 232 8.67 -20.69 26.76
N GLU A 233 8.98 -20.25 25.54
CA GLU A 233 8.32 -19.13 24.86
C GLU A 233 7.14 -19.61 24.00
N GLN A 234 6.95 -20.93 23.91
CA GLN A 234 5.82 -21.60 23.27
C GLN A 234 5.60 -21.11 21.84
N TRP A 235 6.66 -21.09 21.01
CA TRP A 235 6.54 -20.68 19.61
C TRP A 235 5.65 -21.62 18.80
N LYS A 236 5.45 -22.88 19.22
CA LYS A 236 4.43 -23.77 18.63
C LYS A 236 3.04 -23.14 18.59
N GLU A 237 2.67 -22.33 19.59
CA GLU A 237 1.37 -21.65 19.62
C GLU A 237 1.24 -20.61 18.48
N VAL A 238 2.35 -20.09 17.93
CA VAL A 238 2.31 -19.24 16.71
C VAL A 238 1.81 -20.03 15.50
N HIS A 239 2.28 -21.26 15.30
CA HIS A 239 1.79 -22.08 14.18
C HIS A 239 0.34 -22.53 14.40
N LYS A 240 -0.03 -22.89 15.62
CA LYS A 240 -1.42 -23.17 16.01
C LYS A 240 -2.33 -21.98 15.74
N GLN A 241 -1.92 -20.76 16.11
CA GLN A 241 -2.63 -19.52 15.75
C GLN A 241 -2.75 -19.33 14.23
N VAL A 242 -1.76 -19.70 13.42
CA VAL A 242 -1.86 -19.66 11.93
C VAL A 242 -2.93 -20.62 11.41
N VAL A 243 -3.02 -21.83 11.96
CA VAL A 243 -4.07 -22.82 11.62
C VAL A 243 -5.44 -22.31 12.07
N ASP A 244 -5.57 -21.90 13.34
CA ASP A 244 -6.82 -21.43 13.93
C ASP A 244 -7.31 -20.09 13.35
N SER A 245 -6.42 -19.28 12.75
CA SER A 245 -6.74 -17.99 12.12
C SER A 245 -7.90 -18.04 11.13
N ALA A 246 -8.04 -19.15 10.39
CA ALA A 246 -9.15 -19.32 9.46
C ALA A 246 -10.48 -19.55 10.21
N TYR A 247 -10.46 -20.42 11.22
CA TYR A 247 -11.62 -20.77 12.02
C TYR A 247 -12.11 -19.61 12.89
N GLU A 248 -11.19 -18.84 13.50
CA GLU A 248 -11.56 -17.68 14.30
C GLU A 248 -12.16 -16.55 13.45
N VAL A 249 -11.55 -16.18 12.31
CA VAL A 249 -12.11 -15.14 11.43
C VAL A 249 -13.47 -15.57 10.84
N ILE A 250 -13.65 -16.86 10.52
CA ILE A 250 -14.96 -17.39 10.09
C ILE A 250 -15.98 -17.38 11.24
N LYS A 251 -15.59 -17.70 12.48
CA LYS A 251 -16.47 -17.59 13.65
C LYS A 251 -16.91 -16.15 13.91
N LEU A 252 -16.00 -15.18 13.75
CA LEU A 252 -16.22 -13.76 14.07
C LEU A 252 -17.00 -12.99 13.01
N LYS A 253 -16.79 -13.26 11.70
CA LYS A 253 -17.49 -12.55 10.61
C LYS A 253 -18.06 -13.41 9.48
N GLY A 254 -18.03 -14.74 9.60
CA GLY A 254 -18.66 -15.69 8.68
C GLY A 254 -17.91 -16.00 7.37
N TYR A 255 -16.72 -15.41 7.15
CA TYR A 255 -15.87 -15.66 5.98
C TYR A 255 -14.48 -15.01 6.14
N THR A 256 -13.48 -15.47 5.37
CA THR A 256 -12.22 -14.76 5.11
C THR A 256 -12.28 -14.00 3.78
N SER A 257 -11.51 -12.92 3.62
CA SER A 257 -11.54 -12.11 2.39
C SER A 257 -10.27 -11.31 2.12
N TRP A 258 -9.82 -10.47 3.05
CA TRP A 258 -8.87 -9.40 2.76
C TRP A 258 -7.44 -9.93 2.66
N ALA A 259 -6.97 -10.69 3.66
CA ALA A 259 -5.62 -11.25 3.62
C ALA A 259 -5.41 -12.23 2.45
N ILE A 260 -6.43 -13.01 2.07
CA ILE A 260 -6.37 -13.89 0.89
C ILE A 260 -6.41 -13.09 -0.42
N GLY A 261 -7.22 -12.03 -0.52
CA GLY A 261 -7.24 -11.15 -1.69
C GLY A 261 -5.90 -10.44 -1.95
N LEU A 262 -5.26 -9.99 -0.87
CA LEU A 262 -3.91 -9.42 -0.90
C LEU A 262 -2.84 -10.44 -1.29
N SER A 263 -2.87 -11.65 -0.69
CA SER A 263 -1.97 -12.76 -1.02
C SER A 263 -2.09 -13.20 -2.49
N VAL A 264 -3.32 -13.27 -3.02
CA VAL A 264 -3.57 -13.58 -4.44
C VAL A 264 -3.05 -12.47 -5.36
N ALA A 265 -3.15 -11.20 -4.96
CA ALA A 265 -2.61 -10.09 -5.74
C ALA A 265 -1.07 -9.99 -5.69
N ASP A 266 -0.43 -10.45 -4.61
CA ASP A 266 1.03 -10.62 -4.49
C ASP A 266 1.55 -11.72 -5.44
N LEU A 267 0.84 -12.87 -5.50
CA LEU A 267 1.12 -13.93 -6.48
C LEU A 267 0.88 -13.46 -7.93
N ALA A 268 -0.23 -12.76 -8.18
CA ALA A 268 -0.56 -12.22 -9.49
C ALA A 268 0.50 -11.20 -9.96
N GLU A 269 1.03 -10.36 -9.06
CA GLU A 269 2.09 -9.42 -9.39
C GLU A 269 3.38 -10.13 -9.84
N SER A 270 3.82 -11.16 -9.11
CA SER A 270 4.98 -11.97 -9.49
C SER A 270 4.82 -12.65 -10.86
N ILE A 271 3.61 -13.15 -11.17
CA ILE A 271 3.30 -13.72 -12.51
C ILE A 271 3.33 -12.64 -13.58
N MET A 272 2.55 -11.56 -13.40
CA MET A 272 2.26 -10.59 -14.46
C MET A 272 3.44 -9.65 -14.76
N LYS A 273 4.25 -9.32 -13.75
CA LYS A 273 5.50 -8.55 -13.90
C LYS A 273 6.74 -9.42 -14.05
N ASN A 274 6.59 -10.75 -14.16
CA ASN A 274 7.67 -11.74 -14.31
C ASN A 274 8.78 -11.64 -13.25
N LEU A 275 8.43 -11.38 -11.98
CA LEU A 275 9.41 -10.97 -10.97
C LEU A 275 10.39 -12.08 -10.55
N ARG A 276 10.05 -13.36 -10.72
CA ARG A 276 10.84 -14.52 -10.27
C ARG A 276 11.10 -14.49 -8.74
N ARG A 277 10.09 -14.03 -7.98
CA ARG A 277 10.04 -14.09 -6.51
C ARG A 277 9.67 -15.51 -6.07
N VAL A 278 10.14 -15.90 -4.89
CA VAL A 278 9.83 -17.21 -4.28
C VAL A 278 8.60 -17.10 -3.38
N HIS A 279 7.61 -18.00 -3.58
CA HIS A 279 6.36 -18.07 -2.81
C HIS A 279 6.05 -19.52 -2.41
N PRO A 280 5.47 -19.80 -1.22
CA PRO A 280 5.03 -21.15 -0.84
C PRO A 280 3.63 -21.42 -1.41
N ILE A 281 3.57 -22.12 -2.55
CA ILE A 281 2.34 -22.29 -3.36
C ILE A 281 2.11 -23.75 -3.73
N SER A 282 0.84 -24.14 -3.88
CA SER A 282 0.45 -25.52 -4.14
C SER A 282 0.96 -25.97 -5.51
N THR A 283 1.84 -26.97 -5.53
CA THR A 283 2.34 -27.59 -6.77
C THR A 283 2.66 -29.07 -6.57
N MET A 284 2.91 -29.79 -7.67
CA MET A 284 3.28 -31.21 -7.64
C MET A 284 4.65 -31.41 -6.99
N ILE A 285 4.67 -32.00 -5.79
CA ILE A 285 5.89 -32.27 -4.99
C ILE A 285 6.57 -33.60 -5.33
N LYS A 286 6.04 -34.37 -6.29
CA LYS A 286 6.57 -35.67 -6.74
C LYS A 286 8.07 -35.60 -7.05
N GLY A 287 8.84 -36.46 -6.38
CA GLY A 287 10.31 -36.51 -6.47
C GLY A 287 11.04 -35.70 -5.38
N LEU A 288 10.33 -34.92 -4.56
CA LEU A 288 10.88 -34.25 -3.37
C LEU A 288 10.62 -35.10 -2.11
N TYR A 289 11.52 -35.06 -1.14
CA TYR A 289 11.37 -35.71 0.17
C TYR A 289 10.98 -37.20 0.10
N GLY A 290 11.40 -37.91 -0.95
CA GLY A 290 11.05 -39.32 -1.22
C GLY A 290 9.59 -39.57 -1.64
N ILE A 291 8.77 -38.54 -1.85
CA ILE A 291 7.34 -38.66 -2.21
C ILE A 291 7.21 -39.06 -3.70
N LYS A 292 6.53 -40.17 -3.97
CA LYS A 292 6.40 -40.77 -5.31
C LYS A 292 5.07 -40.47 -6.00
N ASP A 293 4.08 -40.03 -5.25
CA ASP A 293 2.70 -39.82 -5.69
C ASP A 293 2.51 -38.49 -6.44
N ASP A 294 1.45 -38.38 -7.25
CA ASP A 294 1.06 -37.15 -7.97
C ASP A 294 0.46 -36.07 -7.02
N VAL A 295 0.96 -35.96 -5.79
CA VAL A 295 0.45 -35.08 -4.74
C VAL A 295 0.81 -33.63 -5.01
N PHE A 296 -0.15 -32.74 -4.77
CA PHE A 296 0.05 -31.28 -4.71
C PHE A 296 0.01 -30.83 -3.26
N LEU A 297 1.01 -30.06 -2.82
CA LEU A 297 1.07 -29.32 -1.55
C LEU A 297 1.91 -28.05 -1.74
N SER A 298 1.90 -27.16 -0.75
CA SER A 298 2.67 -25.92 -0.78
C SER A 298 4.15 -26.13 -0.48
N VAL A 299 5.01 -25.73 -1.43
CA VAL A 299 6.47 -25.66 -1.30
C VAL A 299 6.98 -24.35 -1.93
N PRO A 300 8.18 -23.83 -1.58
CA PRO A 300 8.65 -22.56 -2.12
C PRO A 300 9.00 -22.69 -3.61
N CYS A 301 8.32 -21.92 -4.45
CA CYS A 301 8.42 -21.96 -5.90
C CYS A 301 8.77 -20.59 -6.46
N ILE A 302 9.60 -20.56 -7.51
CA ILE A 302 9.97 -19.34 -8.23
C ILE A 302 8.89 -19.05 -9.27
N LEU A 303 8.24 -17.89 -9.13
CA LEU A 303 7.01 -17.54 -9.85
C LEU A 303 7.23 -16.39 -10.84
N GLY A 304 6.85 -16.59 -12.10
CA GLY A 304 7.00 -15.60 -13.19
C GLY A 304 5.97 -15.75 -14.30
N GLN A 305 6.23 -15.19 -15.48
CA GLN A 305 5.26 -15.09 -16.59
C GLN A 305 4.79 -16.45 -17.13
N ASN A 306 5.57 -17.51 -16.92
CA ASN A 306 5.25 -18.89 -17.31
C ASN A 306 4.61 -19.70 -16.16
N GLY A 307 4.25 -19.04 -15.06
CA GLY A 307 3.85 -19.68 -13.81
C GLY A 307 5.08 -20.09 -13.00
N ILE A 308 5.06 -21.31 -12.44
CA ILE A 308 6.18 -21.87 -11.66
C ILE A 308 7.29 -22.31 -12.61
N SER A 309 8.45 -21.66 -12.60
CA SER A 309 9.61 -22.15 -13.36
C SER A 309 10.38 -23.21 -12.58
N ASP A 310 10.58 -22.99 -11.27
CA ASP A 310 11.51 -23.75 -10.45
C ASP A 310 10.92 -23.98 -9.03
N VAL A 311 11.40 -25.01 -8.33
CA VAL A 311 11.03 -25.32 -6.94
C VAL A 311 12.28 -25.35 -6.06
N VAL A 312 12.27 -24.59 -4.98
CA VAL A 312 13.37 -24.58 -3.99
C VAL A 312 13.26 -25.85 -3.15
N LYS A 313 14.35 -26.63 -3.11
CA LYS A 313 14.48 -27.77 -2.20
C LYS A 313 14.86 -27.21 -0.83
N VAL A 314 13.95 -27.26 0.13
CA VAL A 314 14.19 -26.77 1.48
C VAL A 314 14.87 -27.86 2.29
N ASN A 315 15.95 -27.52 2.99
CA ASN A 315 16.55 -28.41 3.99
C ASN A 315 15.58 -28.49 5.18
N LEU A 316 14.95 -29.65 5.39
CA LEU A 316 14.03 -29.90 6.50
C LEU A 316 14.70 -30.79 7.53
N THR A 317 14.44 -30.54 8.81
CA THR A 317 14.79 -31.51 9.87
C THR A 317 13.94 -32.78 9.75
N PRO A 318 14.35 -33.93 10.34
CA PRO A 318 13.57 -35.17 10.25
C PRO A 318 12.12 -35.06 10.76
N ASP A 319 11.86 -34.19 11.75
CA ASP A 319 10.50 -33.92 12.25
C ASP A 319 9.69 -33.05 11.25
N GLU A 320 10.29 -32.00 10.67
CA GLU A 320 9.66 -31.16 9.64
C GLU A 320 9.36 -31.98 8.36
N GLU A 321 10.28 -32.85 7.92
CA GLU A 321 10.05 -33.74 6.78
C GLU A 321 9.00 -34.82 7.09
N ALA A 322 9.00 -35.38 8.31
CA ALA A 322 7.96 -36.31 8.75
C ALA A 322 6.58 -35.64 8.83
N ARG A 323 6.50 -34.38 9.30
CA ARG A 323 5.26 -33.58 9.27
C ARG A 323 4.80 -33.32 7.84
N LEU A 324 5.70 -32.96 6.92
CA LEU A 324 5.33 -32.74 5.51
C LEU A 324 4.82 -34.04 4.85
N LYS A 325 5.42 -35.19 5.15
CA LYS A 325 4.93 -36.53 4.76
C LYS A 325 3.61 -36.92 5.45
N LYS A 326 3.33 -36.39 6.66
CA LYS A 326 2.07 -36.60 7.38
C LYS A 326 0.95 -35.67 6.93
N SER A 327 1.27 -34.48 6.39
CA SER A 327 0.30 -33.53 5.81
C SER A 327 -0.53 -34.16 4.68
N PHE A 328 0.04 -35.13 3.97
CA PHE A 328 -0.65 -35.98 3.01
C PHE A 328 -1.74 -36.92 3.60
N LYS A 329 -1.81 -37.14 4.93
CA LYS A 329 -2.53 -38.31 5.50
C LYS A 329 -3.68 -38.09 6.48
N MET A 330 -3.72 -37.06 7.34
CA MET A 330 -4.91 -36.83 8.22
C MET A 330 -4.91 -35.47 8.96
N ALA A 331 -6.10 -35.07 9.46
CA ALA A 331 -6.40 -33.75 10.04
C ALA A 331 -7.39 -33.82 11.24
N THR A 332 -7.67 -32.67 11.88
CA THR A 332 -8.55 -32.42 13.08
C THR A 332 -7.89 -32.72 14.47
N VAL A 333 -8.13 -32.00 15.59
CA VAL A 333 -8.83 -30.70 15.88
C VAL A 333 -8.50 -30.13 17.30
N LYS A 334 -8.42 -28.78 17.47
CA LYS A 334 -8.53 -27.93 18.71
C LYS A 334 -7.54 -28.19 19.90
N GLU A 335 -7.15 -27.29 20.82
CA GLU A 335 -7.29 -25.83 21.18
C GLU A 335 -6.20 -25.52 22.26
N GLN A 336 -6.03 -24.50 23.12
CA GLN A 336 -6.36 -23.07 23.45
C GLN A 336 -5.15 -22.62 24.37
N LEU A 337 -4.99 -21.48 25.09
CA LEU A 337 -5.29 -20.03 25.00
C LEU A 337 -4.45 -19.32 26.11
N ILE A 338 -3.86 -18.12 25.88
CA ILE A 338 -2.87 -17.47 26.81
C ILE A 338 -3.05 -15.93 26.89
N GLU A 339 -2.59 -15.32 28.00
CA GLU A 339 -2.61 -13.87 28.34
C GLU A 339 -1.20 -13.21 28.25
N ASN A 340 -1.11 -11.87 28.17
CA ASN A 340 0.10 -11.14 27.74
C ASN A 340 0.48 -9.96 28.68
N LEU A 341 1.76 -9.58 28.74
CA LEU A 341 2.29 -8.63 29.75
C LEU A 341 2.97 -7.35 29.19
N ILE A 342 2.38 -6.20 29.54
CA ILE A 342 2.93 -4.82 29.49
C ILE A 342 3.14 -4.22 28.07
N ALA A 343 2.87 -2.92 27.94
CA ALA A 343 2.93 -2.15 26.70
C ALA A 343 3.59 -0.77 26.89
N GLU A 344 4.07 -0.17 25.79
CA GLU A 344 4.48 1.25 25.70
C GLU A 344 3.59 1.99 24.70
N ASP A 345 3.06 3.16 25.09
CA ASP A 345 2.28 4.01 24.19
C ASP A 345 3.15 4.74 23.16
N LYS A 346 2.69 4.74 21.90
CA LYS A 346 3.37 5.37 20.75
C LYS A 346 2.37 6.17 19.92
N ILE A 347 2.69 7.45 19.69
CA ILE A 347 1.81 8.45 19.09
C ILE A 347 1.99 8.45 17.57
N SER A 348 1.02 7.92 16.85
CA SER A 348 1.04 7.86 15.37
C SER A 348 1.04 9.24 14.70
N GLN A 349 1.75 9.32 13.57
CA GLN A 349 1.99 10.54 12.81
C GLN A 349 0.87 10.85 11.80
N SER A 350 0.26 9.83 11.19
CA SER A 350 -0.77 9.94 10.12
C SER A 350 -1.97 9.03 10.37
N LYS A 351 -2.32 8.79 11.64
CA LYS A 351 -3.46 7.97 12.07
C LYS A 351 -4.77 8.35 11.39
N ILE A 352 -5.46 7.33 10.86
CA ILE A 352 -6.83 7.42 10.36
C ILE A 352 -7.75 6.56 11.23
N SER A 353 -8.92 7.09 11.60
CA SER A 353 -10.01 6.29 12.18
C SER A 353 -11.16 6.11 11.20
N ILE A 354 -11.72 4.91 11.13
CA ILE A 354 -12.94 4.61 10.36
C ILE A 354 -14.03 4.16 11.34
N VAL A 355 -15.12 4.92 11.38
CA VAL A 355 -16.29 4.64 12.21
C VAL A 355 -17.34 3.95 11.34
N GLY A 356 -17.71 2.72 11.73
CA GLY A 356 -18.51 1.76 10.98
C GLY A 356 -17.64 0.83 10.14
N THR A 357 -17.76 -0.48 10.36
CA THR A 357 -17.14 -1.56 9.56
C THR A 357 -18.10 -2.14 8.52
N GLY A 358 -19.12 -1.37 8.11
CA GLY A 358 -20.01 -1.77 7.01
C GLY A 358 -19.24 -1.97 5.69
N ALA A 359 -19.90 -2.48 4.65
CA ALA A 359 -19.28 -2.70 3.34
C ALA A 359 -18.57 -1.44 2.77
N VAL A 360 -19.10 -0.24 3.07
CA VAL A 360 -18.46 1.06 2.76
C VAL A 360 -17.20 1.26 3.60
N GLY A 361 -17.28 1.11 4.93
CA GLY A 361 -16.15 1.26 5.84
C GLY A 361 -14.98 0.33 5.52
N MET A 362 -15.25 -0.94 5.22
CA MET A 362 -14.19 -1.89 4.83
C MET A 362 -13.61 -1.61 3.44
N ALA A 363 -14.43 -1.15 2.49
CA ALA A 363 -13.94 -0.68 1.19
C ALA A 363 -13.06 0.59 1.32
N CYS A 364 -13.36 1.48 2.27
CA CYS A 364 -12.47 2.59 2.63
C CYS A 364 -11.17 2.06 3.25
N ALA A 365 -11.26 1.16 4.23
CA ALA A 365 -10.12 0.60 4.95
C ALA A 365 -9.10 -0.07 4.01
N ILE A 366 -9.54 -1.03 3.19
CA ILE A 366 -8.63 -1.74 2.27
C ILE A 366 -8.01 -0.80 1.22
N SER A 367 -8.77 0.21 0.77
CA SER A 367 -8.28 1.20 -0.19
C SER A 367 -7.23 2.14 0.41
N ILE A 368 -7.42 2.55 1.67
CA ILE A 368 -6.47 3.36 2.45
C ILE A 368 -5.16 2.59 2.71
N LEU A 369 -5.24 1.31 3.06
CA LEU A 369 -4.08 0.43 3.25
C LEU A 369 -3.31 0.24 1.94
N LEU A 370 -4.01 -0.03 0.83
CA LEU A 370 -3.42 -0.22 -0.50
C LEU A 370 -2.85 1.06 -1.13
N LYS A 371 -3.29 2.26 -0.70
CA LYS A 371 -2.63 3.54 -1.04
C LYS A 371 -1.60 3.99 0.00
N GLY A 372 -1.40 3.25 1.09
CA GLY A 372 -0.39 3.52 2.12
C GLY A 372 -0.55 4.87 2.79
N LEU A 373 -1.79 5.30 3.08
CA LEU A 373 -2.10 6.64 3.59
C LEU A 373 -2.02 6.78 5.12
N ALA A 374 -1.82 5.67 5.84
CA ALA A 374 -1.77 5.64 7.30
C ALA A 374 -0.62 4.75 7.81
N ASP A 375 0.04 5.19 8.88
CA ASP A 375 0.95 4.41 9.71
C ASP A 375 0.19 3.62 10.81
N GLU A 376 -0.92 4.18 11.31
CA GLU A 376 -1.91 3.52 12.19
C GLU A 376 -3.34 3.64 11.63
N LEU A 377 -4.07 2.52 11.58
CA LEU A 377 -5.50 2.48 11.25
C LEU A 377 -6.32 2.03 12.46
N ALA A 378 -7.34 2.80 12.84
CA ALA A 378 -8.28 2.44 13.90
C ALA A 378 -9.69 2.17 13.33
N LEU A 379 -10.30 1.05 13.69
CA LEU A 379 -11.68 0.69 13.33
C LEU A 379 -12.61 0.80 14.56
N ILE A 380 -13.77 1.43 14.39
CA ILE A 380 -14.77 1.61 15.45
C ILE A 380 -16.13 1.09 15.00
N ASP A 381 -16.74 0.19 15.76
CA ASP A 381 -18.09 -0.32 15.51
C ASP A 381 -18.75 -0.78 16.83
N VAL A 382 -20.07 -0.88 16.85
CA VAL A 382 -20.84 -1.44 17.98
C VAL A 382 -20.94 -2.97 17.93
N ALA A 383 -20.72 -3.58 16.77
CA ALA A 383 -20.76 -5.03 16.56
C ALA A 383 -19.39 -5.68 16.83
N GLU A 384 -19.09 -5.98 18.10
CA GLU A 384 -17.76 -6.37 18.60
C GLU A 384 -17.14 -7.59 17.89
N ASP A 385 -17.86 -8.71 17.76
CA ASP A 385 -17.33 -9.91 17.08
C ASP A 385 -16.92 -9.62 15.63
N LYS A 386 -17.82 -8.95 14.89
CA LYS A 386 -17.56 -8.57 13.50
C LYS A 386 -16.42 -7.57 13.39
N LEU A 387 -16.34 -6.60 14.31
CA LEU A 387 -15.25 -5.65 14.40
C LEU A 387 -13.91 -6.38 14.57
N LYS A 388 -13.82 -7.33 15.52
CA LYS A 388 -12.62 -8.16 15.71
C LYS A 388 -12.30 -8.98 14.45
N GLY A 389 -13.29 -9.63 13.84
CA GLY A 389 -13.11 -10.47 12.66
C GLY A 389 -12.66 -9.72 11.40
N GLU A 390 -13.13 -8.47 11.21
CA GLU A 390 -12.65 -7.59 10.14
C GLU A 390 -11.24 -7.08 10.43
N THR A 391 -10.94 -6.66 11.67
CA THR A 391 -9.60 -6.22 12.10
C THR A 391 -8.56 -7.33 11.90
N MET A 392 -8.85 -8.56 12.31
CA MET A 392 -7.95 -9.71 12.14
C MET A 392 -7.71 -10.05 10.66
N ASP A 393 -8.74 -10.02 9.81
CA ASP A 393 -8.58 -10.28 8.37
C ASP A 393 -7.78 -9.18 7.64
N LEU A 394 -7.71 -7.96 8.20
CA LEU A 394 -6.75 -6.94 7.76
C LEU A 394 -5.34 -7.16 8.35
N GLN A 395 -5.22 -7.45 9.65
CA GLN A 395 -3.94 -7.70 10.34
C GLN A 395 -3.16 -8.86 9.70
N HIS A 396 -3.84 -9.97 9.37
CA HIS A 396 -3.25 -11.09 8.62
C HIS A 396 -2.75 -10.70 7.21
N GLY A 397 -3.20 -9.56 6.68
CA GLY A 397 -2.75 -8.98 5.41
C GLY A 397 -1.52 -8.06 5.52
N SER A 398 -1.00 -7.78 6.72
CA SER A 398 0.02 -6.72 6.95
C SER A 398 1.36 -6.93 6.22
N LEU A 399 1.66 -8.15 5.76
CA LEU A 399 2.81 -8.40 4.89
C LEU A 399 2.70 -7.66 3.54
N PHE A 400 1.49 -7.40 3.07
CA PHE A 400 1.19 -6.96 1.70
C PHE A 400 0.90 -5.44 1.58
N PHE A 401 0.97 -4.68 2.68
CA PHE A 401 0.83 -3.22 2.71
C PHE A 401 1.87 -2.59 3.67
N HIS A 402 1.77 -1.28 3.96
CA HIS A 402 2.80 -0.49 4.67
C HIS A 402 2.27 0.29 5.90
N THR A 403 1.09 -0.07 6.40
CA THR A 403 0.54 0.43 7.67
C THR A 403 1.03 -0.46 8.81
N SER A 404 1.74 0.13 9.77
CA SER A 404 2.45 -0.60 10.83
C SER A 404 1.57 -1.20 11.91
N LYS A 405 0.38 -0.63 12.13
CA LYS A 405 -0.50 -0.94 13.26
C LYS A 405 -1.97 -0.81 12.84
N ILE A 406 -2.76 -1.85 13.11
CA ILE A 406 -4.23 -1.83 12.95
C ILE A 406 -4.84 -2.20 14.29
N ILE A 407 -5.71 -1.34 14.81
CA ILE A 407 -6.41 -1.51 16.09
C ILE A 407 -7.92 -1.35 15.92
N SER A 408 -8.69 -1.83 16.90
CA SER A 408 -10.14 -1.63 16.92
C SER A 408 -10.73 -1.60 18.32
N GLY A 409 -11.83 -0.87 18.48
CA GLY A 409 -12.57 -0.80 19.74
C GLY A 409 -13.97 -0.21 19.58
N LYS A 410 -14.82 -0.44 20.57
CA LYS A 410 -16.23 -0.02 20.57
C LYS A 410 -16.44 1.44 20.94
N ASP A 411 -15.59 1.98 21.81
CA ASP A 411 -15.55 3.41 22.13
C ASP A 411 -14.65 4.17 21.13
N CYS A 412 -14.98 5.43 20.90
CA CYS A 412 -14.19 6.35 20.10
C CYS A 412 -12.86 6.74 20.76
N SER A 413 -12.56 6.27 21.98
CA SER A 413 -11.23 6.40 22.60
C SER A 413 -10.12 5.81 21.72
N VAL A 414 -10.34 4.69 21.00
CA VAL A 414 -9.34 4.17 20.07
C VAL A 414 -9.04 5.11 18.88
N SER A 415 -9.86 6.14 18.66
CA SER A 415 -9.58 7.18 17.66
C SER A 415 -8.51 8.18 18.09
N GLU A 416 -8.01 8.13 19.33
CA GLU A 416 -7.16 9.19 19.88
C GLU A 416 -6.00 9.60 18.97
N ASN A 417 -5.78 10.91 18.85
CA ASN A 417 -4.74 11.55 18.02
C ASN A 417 -4.87 11.38 16.49
N SER A 418 -6.04 10.96 15.97
CA SER A 418 -6.31 10.83 14.54
C SER A 418 -6.15 12.15 13.78
N LYS A 419 -5.52 12.09 12.60
CA LYS A 419 -5.44 13.24 11.68
C LYS A 419 -6.70 13.35 10.81
N LEU A 420 -7.34 12.22 10.53
CA LEU A 420 -8.59 12.09 9.77
C LEU A 420 -9.51 11.06 10.44
N VAL A 421 -10.79 11.41 10.62
CA VAL A 421 -11.83 10.49 11.09
C VAL A 421 -12.90 10.37 10.01
N ILE A 422 -13.13 9.16 9.52
CA ILE A 422 -14.04 8.85 8.41
C ILE A 422 -15.29 8.19 8.98
N ILE A 423 -16.46 8.79 8.77
CA ILE A 423 -17.72 8.32 9.38
C ILE A 423 -18.58 7.66 8.32
N THR A 424 -18.64 6.33 8.36
CA THR A 424 -19.49 5.47 7.51
C THR A 424 -20.65 4.81 8.28
N ALA A 425 -20.61 4.91 9.62
CA ALA A 425 -21.64 4.38 10.52
C ALA A 425 -22.99 5.09 10.34
N GLY A 426 -24.03 4.32 10.04
CA GLY A 426 -25.39 4.79 9.90
C GLY A 426 -26.35 3.63 9.61
N ALA A 427 -27.62 3.83 9.93
CA ALA A 427 -28.69 3.00 9.42
C ALA A 427 -28.77 3.12 7.88
N ARG A 428 -29.20 2.02 7.25
CA ARG A 428 -29.69 2.00 5.87
C ARG A 428 -31.21 2.19 5.88
N GLN A 429 -31.75 2.78 4.83
CA GLN A 429 -33.20 2.88 4.65
C GLN A 429 -33.83 1.48 4.60
N GLN A 430 -34.82 1.23 5.43
CA GLN A 430 -35.65 0.03 5.37
C GLN A 430 -36.75 0.18 4.32
N GLU A 431 -37.30 -0.93 3.85
CA GLU A 431 -38.40 -0.91 2.88
C GLU A 431 -39.65 -0.27 3.52
N GLY A 432 -40.19 0.77 2.87
CA GLY A 432 -41.26 1.62 3.41
C GLY A 432 -40.81 2.71 4.41
N GLU A 433 -39.53 2.77 4.83
CA GLU A 433 -39.05 3.80 5.74
C GLU A 433 -38.96 5.18 5.06
N SER A 434 -39.45 6.24 5.72
CA SER A 434 -39.37 7.60 5.18
C SER A 434 -37.94 8.16 5.26
N ARG A 435 -37.57 9.01 4.31
CA ARG A 435 -36.26 9.70 4.32
C ARG A 435 -36.03 10.49 5.62
N LEU A 436 -37.09 11.01 6.24
CA LEU A 436 -37.03 11.74 7.51
C LEU A 436 -36.70 10.82 8.71
N ALA A 437 -37.26 9.60 8.73
CA ALA A 437 -36.96 8.61 9.79
C ALA A 437 -35.49 8.16 9.73
N LEU A 438 -34.98 7.90 8.52
CA LEU A 438 -33.56 7.60 8.28
C LEU A 438 -32.65 8.74 8.75
N VAL A 439 -32.98 10.00 8.41
CA VAL A 439 -32.27 11.18 8.91
C VAL A 439 -32.26 11.19 10.43
N GLN A 440 -33.41 11.02 11.10
CA GLN A 440 -33.48 11.10 12.56
C GLN A 440 -32.69 9.98 13.26
N ARG A 441 -32.69 8.75 12.71
CA ARG A 441 -31.85 7.64 13.20
C ARG A 441 -30.37 7.97 13.08
N ASN A 442 -29.93 8.49 11.92
CA ASN A 442 -28.52 8.80 11.71
C ASN A 442 -28.07 10.06 12.48
N VAL A 443 -28.95 11.05 12.67
CA VAL A 443 -28.73 12.18 13.60
C VAL A 443 -28.53 11.67 15.04
N ASN A 444 -29.30 10.68 15.49
CA ASN A 444 -29.16 10.12 16.83
C ASN A 444 -27.84 9.33 16.99
N ILE A 445 -27.38 8.65 15.94
CA ILE A 445 -26.05 8.01 15.89
C ILE A 445 -24.93 9.08 15.98
N MET A 446 -25.04 10.19 15.23
CA MET A 446 -24.05 11.27 15.33
C MET A 446 -24.03 11.91 16.73
N LYS A 447 -25.20 12.08 17.37
CA LYS A 447 -25.30 12.65 18.73
C LYS A 447 -24.54 11.85 19.78
N SER A 448 -24.42 10.53 19.66
CA SER A 448 -23.64 9.73 20.62
C SER A 448 -22.13 9.70 20.32
N MET A 449 -21.72 9.65 19.05
CA MET A 449 -20.30 9.49 18.70
C MET A 449 -19.51 10.80 18.56
N ILE A 450 -20.08 11.86 17.98
CA ILE A 450 -19.30 13.07 17.63
C ILE A 450 -18.66 13.75 18.85
N PRO A 451 -19.33 13.90 20.01
CA PRO A 451 -18.69 14.47 21.20
C PRO A 451 -17.52 13.62 21.73
N SER A 452 -17.55 12.29 21.56
CA SER A 452 -16.44 11.41 21.96
C SER A 452 -15.28 11.47 20.95
N ILE A 453 -15.58 11.51 19.65
CA ILE A 453 -14.56 11.69 18.59
C ILE A 453 -13.81 13.01 18.78
N VAL A 454 -14.53 14.12 19.04
CA VAL A 454 -13.92 15.44 19.25
C VAL A 454 -13.06 15.49 20.52
N ARG A 455 -13.46 14.78 21.59
CA ARG A 455 -12.68 14.70 22.83
C ARG A 455 -11.31 14.04 22.61
N HIS A 456 -11.25 12.93 21.88
CA HIS A 456 -10.03 12.15 21.67
C HIS A 456 -9.21 12.61 20.44
N SER A 457 -9.84 13.32 19.49
CA SER A 457 -9.20 13.85 18.29
C SER A 457 -9.56 15.32 18.02
N PRO A 458 -9.16 16.25 18.90
CA PRO A 458 -9.48 17.67 18.75
C PRO A 458 -8.90 18.32 17.49
N GLU A 459 -7.86 17.72 16.86
CA GLU A 459 -7.20 18.22 15.65
C GLU A 459 -7.52 17.46 14.35
N CYS A 460 -8.48 16.52 14.38
CA CYS A 460 -8.85 15.79 13.18
C CYS A 460 -9.61 16.66 12.15
N LYS A 461 -9.56 16.22 10.90
CA LYS A 461 -10.63 16.50 9.93
C LYS A 461 -11.66 15.37 10.06
N ILE A 462 -12.94 15.68 9.93
CA ILE A 462 -14.01 14.69 9.89
C ILE A 462 -14.55 14.61 8.46
N LEU A 463 -14.48 13.41 7.86
CA LEU A 463 -14.99 13.11 6.53
C LEU A 463 -16.26 12.25 6.66
N VAL A 464 -17.41 12.84 6.36
CA VAL A 464 -18.72 12.20 6.48
C VAL A 464 -19.07 11.44 5.19
N VAL A 465 -19.43 10.17 5.37
CA VAL A 465 -19.84 9.22 4.30
C VAL A 465 -21.25 8.68 4.54
N SER A 466 -21.66 8.61 5.82
CA SER A 466 -23.02 8.24 6.21
C SER A 466 -24.07 9.15 5.55
N ASN A 467 -25.19 8.56 5.11
CA ASN A 467 -26.21 9.26 4.33
C ASN A 467 -27.47 9.65 5.12
N PRO A 468 -28.18 10.74 4.73
CA PRO A 468 -27.85 11.67 3.64
C PRO A 468 -26.68 12.62 4.02
N VAL A 469 -25.62 12.59 3.22
CA VAL A 469 -24.31 13.11 3.62
C VAL A 469 -24.28 14.62 3.81
N ASP A 470 -24.95 15.40 2.96
CA ASP A 470 -24.97 16.86 3.07
C ASP A 470 -25.60 17.32 4.41
N ILE A 471 -26.72 16.70 4.81
CA ILE A 471 -27.42 16.96 6.07
C ILE A 471 -26.58 16.48 7.26
N LEU A 472 -26.01 15.27 7.17
CA LEU A 472 -25.19 14.75 8.27
C LEU A 472 -23.88 15.51 8.42
N THR A 473 -23.32 16.11 7.36
CA THR A 473 -22.17 17.02 7.44
C THR A 473 -22.53 18.29 8.23
N TYR A 474 -23.69 18.90 7.98
CA TYR A 474 -24.22 20.00 8.80
C TYR A 474 -24.43 19.58 10.27
N VAL A 475 -24.99 18.40 10.52
CA VAL A 475 -25.23 17.88 11.89
C VAL A 475 -23.92 17.62 12.63
N VAL A 476 -22.95 16.97 11.98
CA VAL A 476 -21.60 16.73 12.51
C VAL A 476 -20.88 18.04 12.78
N TRP A 477 -21.03 19.06 11.93
CA TRP A 477 -20.51 20.41 12.19
C TRP A 477 -21.14 21.03 13.45
N LYS A 478 -22.47 21.00 13.58
CA LYS A 478 -23.17 21.54 14.78
C LYS A 478 -22.80 20.80 16.07
N LEU A 479 -22.59 19.48 16.01
CA LEU A 479 -22.24 18.65 17.18
C LEU A 479 -20.76 18.70 17.55
N SER A 480 -19.86 18.93 16.59
CA SER A 480 -18.41 18.96 16.85
C SER A 480 -17.90 20.31 17.35
N GLY A 481 -18.60 21.41 17.01
CA GLY A 481 -18.12 22.76 17.29
C GLY A 481 -16.91 23.20 16.46
N PHE A 482 -16.45 22.37 15.53
CA PHE A 482 -15.30 22.64 14.67
C PHE A 482 -15.59 23.77 13.65
N PRO A 483 -14.55 24.43 13.10
CA PRO A 483 -14.73 25.30 11.94
C PRO A 483 -15.20 24.47 10.73
N PRO A 484 -16.07 25.00 9.85
CA PRO A 484 -16.59 24.28 8.68
C PRO A 484 -15.49 23.69 7.78
N SER A 485 -14.30 24.31 7.72
CA SER A 485 -13.15 23.80 6.97
C SER A 485 -12.74 22.38 7.35
N ARG A 486 -12.84 22.00 8.63
CA ARG A 486 -12.47 20.65 9.11
C ARG A 486 -13.59 19.61 9.00
N ILE A 487 -14.79 19.98 8.54
CA ILE A 487 -15.96 19.09 8.45
C ILE A 487 -16.41 18.98 6.99
N ILE A 488 -16.08 17.85 6.36
CA ILE A 488 -16.23 17.63 4.92
C ILE A 488 -17.19 16.47 4.69
N GLY A 489 -18.21 16.64 3.85
CA GLY A 489 -19.01 15.51 3.35
C GLY A 489 -18.44 15.00 2.03
N THR A 490 -18.43 13.69 1.83
CA THR A 490 -17.98 13.06 0.57
C THR A 490 -18.69 13.61 -0.67
N GLY A 491 -19.99 13.93 -0.55
CA GLY A 491 -20.76 14.68 -1.53
C GLY A 491 -20.70 14.11 -2.95
N CYS A 492 -20.81 15.00 -3.92
CA CYS A 492 -20.82 14.68 -5.36
C CYS A 492 -19.46 14.27 -5.95
N ASN A 493 -18.42 13.96 -5.14
CA ASN A 493 -17.14 13.44 -5.63
C ASN A 493 -17.32 12.07 -6.30
N LEU A 494 -18.23 11.24 -5.77
CA LEU A 494 -18.62 9.96 -6.40
C LEU A 494 -19.48 10.18 -7.65
N ASP A 495 -20.44 11.11 -7.61
CA ASP A 495 -21.37 11.35 -8.73
C ASP A 495 -20.66 12.00 -9.92
N SER A 496 -19.69 12.89 -9.64
CA SER A 496 -18.77 13.40 -10.66
C SER A 496 -17.87 12.29 -11.22
N ALA A 497 -17.47 11.29 -10.43
CA ALA A 497 -16.73 10.13 -10.93
C ALA A 497 -17.59 9.26 -11.87
N ARG A 498 -18.86 8.98 -11.50
CA ARG A 498 -19.84 8.28 -12.34
C ARG A 498 -20.13 9.05 -13.64
N PHE A 499 -20.34 10.37 -13.53
CA PHE A 499 -20.59 11.24 -14.67
C PHE A 499 -19.43 11.21 -15.67
N ARG A 500 -18.19 11.33 -15.17
CA ARG A 500 -16.97 11.25 -15.97
C ARG A 500 -16.73 9.84 -16.54
N TYR A 501 -17.12 8.78 -15.83
CA TYR A 501 -17.13 7.42 -16.35
C TYR A 501 -18.04 7.30 -17.58
N LEU A 502 -19.32 7.67 -17.46
CA LEU A 502 -20.31 7.53 -18.54
C LEU A 502 -20.00 8.45 -19.75
N ILE A 503 -19.46 9.65 -19.50
CA ILE A 503 -18.92 10.53 -20.57
C ILE A 503 -17.74 9.84 -21.27
N GLY A 504 -16.82 9.24 -20.51
CA GLY A 504 -15.68 8.50 -21.03
C GLY A 504 -16.06 7.27 -21.84
N GLU A 505 -17.05 6.50 -21.37
CA GLU A 505 -17.62 5.34 -22.06
C GLU A 505 -18.24 5.76 -23.41
N LYS A 506 -19.10 6.79 -23.42
CA LYS A 506 -19.73 7.31 -24.63
C LYS A 506 -18.73 7.87 -25.65
N LEU A 507 -17.66 8.52 -25.20
CA LEU A 507 -16.62 9.07 -26.06
C LEU A 507 -15.52 8.07 -26.43
N GLY A 508 -15.31 6.99 -25.67
CA GLY A 508 -14.14 6.12 -25.79
C GLY A 508 -12.84 6.77 -25.26
N VAL A 509 -12.94 7.54 -24.18
CA VAL A 509 -11.84 8.32 -23.56
C VAL A 509 -11.76 7.99 -22.07
N HIS A 510 -10.55 7.86 -21.51
CA HIS A 510 -10.39 7.50 -20.09
C HIS A 510 -10.97 8.59 -19.16
N PRO A 511 -11.71 8.23 -18.08
CA PRO A 511 -12.44 9.21 -17.25
C PRO A 511 -11.58 10.31 -16.60
N THR A 512 -10.27 10.09 -16.47
CA THR A 512 -9.31 11.11 -16.01
C THR A 512 -9.23 12.33 -16.94
N SER A 513 -9.40 12.12 -18.25
CA SER A 513 -9.29 13.14 -19.31
C SER A 513 -10.64 13.68 -19.78
N CYS A 514 -11.74 13.07 -19.33
CA CYS A 514 -13.07 13.63 -19.40
C CYS A 514 -13.31 14.51 -18.17
N HIS A 515 -13.72 15.75 -18.37
CA HIS A 515 -13.97 16.71 -17.30
C HIS A 515 -15.44 17.11 -17.29
N GLY A 516 -16.06 17.03 -16.12
CA GLY A 516 -17.47 17.34 -15.89
C GLY A 516 -17.76 17.25 -14.40
N TRP A 517 -18.68 18.10 -13.92
CA TRP A 517 -18.94 18.28 -12.49
C TRP A 517 -20.41 18.03 -12.21
N ILE A 518 -20.67 17.25 -11.16
CA ILE A 518 -21.95 17.22 -10.46
C ILE A 518 -21.78 18.04 -9.16
N ILE A 519 -22.72 18.94 -8.89
CA ILE A 519 -22.77 19.74 -7.64
C ILE A 519 -24.15 19.62 -6.99
N GLY A 520 -24.33 20.20 -5.80
CA GLY A 520 -25.60 20.15 -5.05
C GLY A 520 -25.69 18.95 -4.11
N GLU A 521 -26.89 18.40 -3.93
CA GLU A 521 -27.15 17.21 -3.11
C GLU A 521 -26.47 15.96 -3.69
N HIS A 522 -25.89 15.12 -2.84
CA HIS A 522 -25.58 13.73 -3.19
C HIS A 522 -26.88 12.90 -3.24
N GLY A 523 -27.63 13.03 -4.34
CA GLY A 523 -28.96 12.44 -4.49
C GLY A 523 -29.78 13.02 -5.64
N ASP A 524 -31.11 12.94 -5.52
CA ASP A 524 -32.07 13.24 -6.58
C ASP A 524 -31.98 14.67 -7.12
N SER A 525 -31.63 15.65 -6.28
CA SER A 525 -31.51 17.06 -6.69
C SER A 525 -30.08 17.49 -7.06
N SER A 526 -29.19 16.53 -7.31
CA SER A 526 -27.87 16.78 -7.90
C SER A 526 -27.96 17.53 -9.24
N VAL A 527 -26.98 18.40 -9.51
CA VAL A 527 -26.98 19.32 -10.65
C VAL A 527 -25.79 19.04 -11.58
N PRO A 528 -26.01 18.66 -12.85
CA PRO A 528 -24.95 18.48 -13.83
C PRO A 528 -24.55 19.81 -14.48
N LEU A 529 -23.27 20.17 -14.41
CA LEU A 529 -22.76 21.42 -14.98
C LEU A 529 -22.36 21.26 -16.44
N TRP A 530 -23.36 21.15 -17.31
CA TRP A 530 -23.21 21.01 -18.77
C TRP A 530 -22.40 22.15 -19.40
N SER A 531 -22.44 23.36 -18.82
CA SER A 531 -21.60 24.50 -19.23
C SER A 531 -20.10 24.24 -19.09
N GLY A 532 -19.68 23.40 -18.12
CA GLY A 532 -18.28 23.11 -17.83
C GLY A 532 -17.75 21.77 -18.40
N VAL A 533 -18.60 20.98 -19.07
CA VAL A 533 -18.19 19.67 -19.59
C VAL A 533 -17.23 19.83 -20.77
N ASN A 534 -16.04 19.22 -20.67
CA ASN A 534 -14.99 19.34 -21.67
C ASN A 534 -14.08 18.09 -21.71
N VAL A 535 -13.35 17.93 -22.82
CA VAL A 535 -12.23 16.99 -22.95
C VAL A 535 -11.02 17.78 -23.44
N ALA A 536 -9.88 17.65 -22.75
CA ALA A 536 -8.67 18.42 -23.03
C ALA A 536 -8.90 19.95 -23.17
N GLY A 537 -9.86 20.51 -22.43
CA GLY A 537 -10.23 21.92 -22.48
C GLY A 537 -11.27 22.30 -23.55
N VAL A 538 -11.59 21.42 -24.51
CA VAL A 538 -12.60 21.68 -25.56
C VAL A 538 -14.02 21.56 -24.99
N PRO A 539 -14.83 22.63 -24.89
CA PRO A 539 -16.14 22.58 -24.24
C PRO A 539 -17.16 21.86 -25.12
N LEU A 540 -17.76 20.79 -24.60
CA LEU A 540 -18.72 19.98 -25.36
C LEU A 540 -20.00 20.75 -25.71
N LYS A 541 -20.38 21.75 -24.89
CA LYS A 541 -21.53 22.62 -25.15
C LYS A 541 -21.29 23.67 -26.25
N THR A 542 -20.05 23.86 -26.69
CA THR A 542 -19.72 24.65 -27.89
C THR A 542 -19.94 23.83 -29.17
N LEU A 543 -19.65 22.52 -29.13
CA LEU A 543 -19.85 21.59 -30.25
C LEU A 543 -21.33 21.15 -30.37
N ASN A 544 -21.98 20.89 -29.25
CA ASN A 544 -23.42 20.65 -29.16
C ASN A 544 -24.09 21.71 -28.25
N PRO A 545 -24.63 22.80 -28.80
CA PRO A 545 -25.35 23.82 -28.00
C PRO A 545 -26.56 23.29 -27.22
N GLN A 546 -27.14 22.15 -27.65
CA GLN A 546 -28.25 21.48 -26.96
C GLN A 546 -27.77 20.52 -25.86
N LEU A 547 -26.46 20.42 -25.57
CA LEU A 547 -25.92 19.47 -24.60
C LEU A 547 -26.63 19.57 -23.24
N GLY A 548 -27.29 18.48 -22.85
CA GLY A 548 -27.99 18.33 -21.58
C GLY A 548 -29.46 18.76 -21.55
N THR A 549 -30.02 19.26 -22.65
CA THR A 549 -31.46 19.60 -22.76
C THR A 549 -32.29 18.40 -23.24
N ASP A 550 -33.62 18.52 -23.25
CA ASP A 550 -34.52 17.52 -23.84
C ASP A 550 -34.57 17.57 -25.38
N SER A 551 -34.04 18.64 -25.98
CA SER A 551 -33.84 18.82 -27.43
C SER A 551 -32.52 18.23 -27.95
N ASP A 552 -31.72 17.61 -27.08
CA ASP A 552 -30.47 16.96 -27.40
C ASP A 552 -30.68 15.62 -28.14
N LYS A 553 -30.32 15.57 -29.43
CA LYS A 553 -30.43 14.35 -30.26
C LYS A 553 -29.61 13.17 -29.71
N ASP A 554 -28.46 13.46 -29.11
CA ASP A 554 -27.60 12.46 -28.49
C ASP A 554 -28.05 12.12 -27.05
N GLN A 555 -29.09 12.80 -26.53
CA GLN A 555 -29.68 12.62 -25.20
C GLN A 555 -28.67 12.58 -24.04
N TRP A 556 -27.70 13.52 -23.99
CA TRP A 556 -26.70 13.54 -22.90
C TRP A 556 -27.34 13.76 -21.52
N LYS A 557 -28.52 14.39 -21.45
CA LYS A 557 -29.33 14.47 -20.22
C LYS A 557 -29.56 13.12 -19.53
N ASN A 558 -29.67 12.02 -20.29
CA ASN A 558 -29.81 10.66 -19.75
C ASN A 558 -28.58 10.19 -18.95
N ILE A 559 -27.39 10.76 -19.18
CA ILE A 559 -26.19 10.44 -18.39
C ILE A 559 -26.38 10.92 -16.94
N HIS A 560 -26.90 12.12 -16.71
CA HIS A 560 -27.19 12.59 -15.35
C HIS A 560 -28.28 11.75 -14.68
N LYS A 561 -29.33 11.39 -15.42
CA LYS A 561 -30.34 10.43 -14.93
C LYS A 561 -29.70 9.11 -14.48
N GLN A 562 -28.80 8.54 -15.27
CA GLN A 562 -28.06 7.31 -14.91
C GLN A 562 -27.17 7.51 -13.67
N VAL A 563 -26.56 8.69 -13.47
CA VAL A 563 -25.78 8.98 -12.25
C VAL A 563 -26.66 8.95 -11.00
N VAL A 564 -27.87 9.52 -11.04
CA VAL A 564 -28.86 9.45 -9.95
C VAL A 564 -29.34 8.01 -9.74
N GLU A 565 -29.73 7.31 -10.80
CA GLU A 565 -30.25 5.94 -10.73
C GLU A 565 -29.17 4.89 -10.37
N SER A 566 -27.87 5.21 -10.52
CA SER A 566 -26.73 4.31 -10.28
C SER A 566 -26.73 3.68 -8.89
N ALA A 567 -27.09 4.44 -7.84
CA ALA A 567 -27.13 3.92 -6.48
C ALA A 567 -28.26 2.88 -6.33
N TYR A 568 -29.45 3.21 -6.84
CA TYR A 568 -30.63 2.35 -6.76
C TYR A 568 -30.46 1.06 -7.56
N GLU A 569 -29.91 1.12 -8.78
CA GLU A 569 -29.68 -0.06 -9.63
C GLU A 569 -28.61 -1.01 -9.06
N ILE A 570 -27.53 -0.48 -8.46
CA ILE A 570 -26.53 -1.33 -7.77
C ILE A 570 -27.12 -1.95 -6.49
N ILE A 571 -27.88 -1.19 -5.69
CA ILE A 571 -28.56 -1.71 -4.49
C ILE A 571 -29.57 -2.80 -4.88
N LYS A 572 -30.33 -2.62 -5.95
CA LYS A 572 -31.26 -3.63 -6.48
C LYS A 572 -30.55 -4.92 -6.92
N ARG A 573 -29.32 -4.83 -7.44
CA ARG A 573 -28.56 -5.97 -7.98
C ARG A 573 -27.67 -6.71 -6.97
N LYS A 574 -27.09 -6.02 -5.97
CA LYS A 574 -26.22 -6.65 -4.95
C LYS A 574 -26.51 -6.27 -3.49
N GLY A 575 -27.56 -5.48 -3.23
CA GLY A 575 -28.02 -5.10 -1.88
C GLY A 575 -27.28 -3.93 -1.22
N TYR A 576 -26.21 -3.39 -1.83
CA TYR A 576 -25.43 -2.26 -1.30
C TYR A 576 -24.46 -1.69 -2.34
N THR A 577 -23.93 -0.49 -2.09
CA THR A 577 -22.72 0.06 -2.75
C THR A 577 -21.50 -0.09 -1.83
N SER A 578 -20.29 -0.21 -2.40
CA SER A 578 -19.06 -0.32 -1.61
C SER A 578 -17.81 0.22 -2.30
N TRP A 579 -17.52 -0.23 -3.53
CA TRP A 579 -16.18 -0.08 -4.11
C TRP A 579 -15.93 1.34 -4.64
N ALA A 580 -16.83 1.90 -5.44
CA ALA A 580 -16.65 3.25 -5.97
C ALA A 580 -16.64 4.32 -4.86
N ILE A 581 -17.43 4.13 -3.79
CA ILE A 581 -17.41 5.04 -2.63
C ILE A 581 -16.13 4.87 -1.79
N GLY A 582 -15.62 3.65 -1.58
CA GLY A 582 -14.34 3.43 -0.90
C GLY A 582 -13.16 4.07 -1.62
N LEU A 583 -13.12 3.97 -2.95
CA LEU A 583 -12.12 4.63 -3.78
C LEU A 583 -12.27 6.16 -3.75
N SER A 584 -13.50 6.70 -3.84
CA SER A 584 -13.80 8.13 -3.74
C SER A 584 -13.38 8.71 -2.36
N VAL A 585 -13.69 8.02 -1.26
CA VAL A 585 -13.24 8.40 0.09
C VAL A 585 -11.72 8.41 0.20
N THR A 586 -11.05 7.43 -0.41
CA THR A 586 -9.57 7.33 -0.41
C THR A 586 -8.92 8.46 -1.20
N ASP A 587 -9.52 8.86 -2.33
CA ASP A 587 -9.08 10.01 -3.14
C ASP A 587 -9.19 11.33 -2.36
N LEU A 588 -10.27 11.53 -1.60
CA LEU A 588 -10.44 12.67 -0.69
C LEU A 588 -9.46 12.63 0.49
N ALA A 589 -9.30 11.48 1.13
CA ALA A 589 -8.37 11.27 2.24
C ALA A 589 -6.92 11.55 1.81
N GLU A 590 -6.52 11.14 0.61
CA GLU A 590 -5.19 11.39 0.08
C GLU A 590 -4.93 12.88 -0.18
N SER A 591 -5.93 13.63 -0.68
CA SER A 591 -5.82 15.09 -0.83
C SER A 591 -5.67 15.82 0.52
N ILE A 592 -6.41 15.37 1.54
CA ILE A 592 -6.32 15.93 2.89
C ILE A 592 -4.96 15.62 3.50
N LEU A 593 -4.56 14.34 3.56
CA LEU A 593 -3.39 13.89 4.31
C LEU A 593 -2.08 14.33 3.66
N LYS A 594 -1.91 14.13 2.34
CA LYS A 594 -0.72 14.58 1.59
C LYS A 594 -0.77 16.06 1.18
N ASN A 595 -1.72 16.82 1.72
CA ASN A 595 -1.89 18.27 1.50
C ASN A 595 -1.97 18.70 0.01
N LEU A 596 -2.54 17.87 -0.88
CA LEU A 596 -2.37 18.01 -2.34
C LEU A 596 -3.05 19.24 -2.98
N ARG A 597 -3.87 19.99 -2.23
CA ARG A 597 -4.65 21.15 -2.72
C ARG A 597 -5.44 20.88 -4.01
N ARG A 598 -5.90 19.64 -4.21
CA ARG A 598 -6.75 19.25 -5.35
C ARG A 598 -8.18 19.75 -5.15
N VAL A 599 -8.87 19.99 -6.26
CA VAL A 599 -10.27 20.45 -6.28
C VAL A 599 -11.22 19.25 -6.35
N HIS A 600 -12.14 19.15 -5.39
CA HIS A 600 -13.15 18.08 -5.30
C HIS A 600 -14.55 18.63 -5.03
N PRO A 601 -15.63 18.09 -5.62
CA PRO A 601 -17.00 18.54 -5.33
C PRO A 601 -17.52 17.84 -4.07
N VAL A 602 -17.30 18.47 -2.92
CA VAL A 602 -17.56 17.93 -1.58
C VAL A 602 -18.53 18.80 -0.79
N SER A 603 -19.29 18.19 0.12
CA SER A 603 -20.28 18.90 0.93
C SER A 603 -19.58 19.86 1.90
N THR A 604 -19.83 21.15 1.74
CA THR A 604 -19.34 22.22 2.63
C THR A 604 -20.40 23.30 2.78
N MET A 605 -20.19 24.27 3.67
CA MET A 605 -21.11 25.39 3.86
C MET A 605 -21.12 26.32 2.64
N ILE A 606 -22.29 26.49 2.01
CA ILE A 606 -22.47 27.30 0.79
C ILE A 606 -23.07 28.70 1.04
N LYS A 607 -23.21 29.08 2.32
CA LYS A 607 -23.74 30.39 2.76
C LYS A 607 -22.98 31.56 2.12
N GLY A 608 -23.69 32.44 1.43
CA GLY A 608 -23.14 33.57 0.68
C GLY A 608 -22.83 33.29 -0.79
N LEU A 609 -23.07 32.07 -1.29
CA LEU A 609 -22.95 31.73 -2.71
C LEU A 609 -24.34 31.71 -3.38
N TYR A 610 -24.44 32.14 -4.64
CA TYR A 610 -25.65 32.06 -5.48
C TYR A 610 -26.94 32.61 -4.82
N GLY A 611 -26.79 33.64 -3.96
CA GLY A 611 -27.89 34.28 -3.23
C GLY A 611 -28.36 33.58 -1.94
N ILE A 612 -27.79 32.43 -1.59
CA ILE A 612 -28.19 31.60 -0.44
C ILE A 612 -27.65 32.22 0.87
N LYS A 613 -28.53 32.40 1.86
CA LYS A 613 -28.24 33.09 3.15
C LYS A 613 -28.18 32.13 4.35
N GLU A 614 -28.73 30.94 4.13
CA GLU A 614 -28.95 29.86 5.08
C GLU A 614 -27.65 29.09 5.36
N GLU A 615 -27.56 28.42 6.51
CA GLU A 615 -26.40 27.58 6.88
C GLU A 615 -26.51 26.16 6.28
N ILE A 616 -26.70 26.11 4.96
CA ILE A 616 -26.82 24.88 4.18
C ILE A 616 -25.42 24.33 3.88
N PHE A 617 -25.29 23.01 4.00
CA PHE A 617 -24.17 22.26 3.44
C PHE A 617 -24.63 21.60 2.14
N LEU A 618 -23.83 21.72 1.07
CA LEU A 618 -24.04 21.09 -0.23
C LEU A 618 -22.70 20.91 -0.96
N SER A 619 -22.67 20.04 -1.96
CA SER A 619 -21.47 19.79 -2.76
C SER A 619 -21.14 20.97 -3.69
N VAL A 620 -19.94 21.53 -3.54
CA VAL A 620 -19.33 22.50 -4.47
C VAL A 620 -17.83 22.21 -4.61
N PRO A 621 -17.15 22.62 -5.70
CA PRO A 621 -15.74 22.31 -5.89
C PRO A 621 -14.87 23.08 -4.88
N CYS A 622 -14.20 22.34 -4.00
CA CYS A 622 -13.40 22.84 -2.89
C CYS A 622 -11.94 22.42 -3.05
N ILE A 623 -11.00 23.30 -2.69
CA ILE A 623 -9.59 22.96 -2.54
C ILE A 623 -9.42 22.20 -1.21
N LEU A 624 -8.97 20.95 -1.28
CA LEU A 624 -8.72 20.09 -0.12
C LEU A 624 -7.23 19.92 0.17
N GLY A 625 -6.85 20.16 1.43
CA GLY A 625 -5.49 19.95 1.95
C GLY A 625 -5.49 19.60 3.45
N ARG A 626 -4.36 19.76 4.14
CA ARG A 626 -4.18 19.29 5.53
C ARG A 626 -5.11 19.91 6.57
N ASN A 627 -5.71 21.05 6.23
CA ASN A 627 -6.69 21.79 7.04
C ASN A 627 -8.15 21.45 6.68
N GLY A 628 -8.38 20.50 5.77
CA GLY A 628 -9.68 20.22 5.16
C GLY A 628 -9.94 21.14 3.96
N VAL A 629 -11.14 21.73 3.87
CA VAL A 629 -11.46 22.73 2.85
C VAL A 629 -10.73 24.04 3.17
N SER A 630 -9.78 24.45 2.33
CA SER A 630 -9.14 25.77 2.45
C SER A 630 -9.86 26.85 1.63
N ASP A 631 -10.38 26.50 0.45
CA ASP A 631 -10.94 27.44 -0.52
C ASP A 631 -12.14 26.82 -1.26
N ILE A 632 -13.09 27.65 -1.71
CA ILE A 632 -14.23 27.22 -2.54
C ILE A 632 -14.14 27.90 -3.91
N VAL A 633 -14.25 27.11 -4.98
CA VAL A 633 -14.26 27.62 -6.36
C VAL A 633 -15.64 28.21 -6.68
N LYS A 634 -15.69 29.51 -6.96
CA LYS A 634 -16.89 30.21 -7.41
C LYS A 634 -17.10 29.96 -8.90
N ILE A 635 -17.91 28.97 -9.24
CA ILE A 635 -18.25 28.65 -10.64
C ILE A 635 -19.18 29.73 -11.19
N LYS A 636 -19.00 30.11 -12.46
CA LYS A 636 -20.03 30.85 -13.20
C LYS A 636 -21.05 29.86 -13.76
N LEU A 637 -22.14 29.64 -13.02
CA LEU A 637 -23.28 28.86 -13.47
C LEU A 637 -24.05 29.60 -14.58
N ASN A 638 -24.76 28.87 -15.45
CA ASN A 638 -25.84 29.46 -16.24
C ASN A 638 -27.15 29.49 -15.43
N SER A 639 -28.18 30.21 -15.91
CA SER A 639 -29.44 30.40 -15.16
C SER A 639 -30.15 29.10 -14.79
N GLU A 640 -30.19 28.11 -15.68
CA GLU A 640 -30.78 26.78 -15.41
C GLU A 640 -29.98 26.02 -14.34
N GLU A 641 -28.64 26.04 -14.45
CA GLU A 641 -27.74 25.42 -13.46
C GLU A 641 -27.85 26.09 -12.08
N GLU A 642 -27.99 27.41 -12.03
CA GLU A 642 -28.14 28.17 -10.77
C GLU A 642 -29.50 27.93 -10.11
N ASP A 643 -30.58 27.89 -10.88
CA ASP A 643 -31.93 27.65 -10.33
C ASP A 643 -32.13 26.19 -9.92
N LEU A 644 -31.53 25.22 -10.62
CA LEU A 644 -31.43 23.84 -10.15
C LEU A 644 -30.63 23.75 -8.84
N PHE A 645 -29.53 24.49 -8.70
CA PHE A 645 -28.73 24.51 -7.47
C PHE A 645 -29.50 25.14 -6.29
N LYS A 646 -30.21 26.25 -6.49
CA LYS A 646 -31.12 26.85 -5.49
C LYS A 646 -32.25 25.89 -5.10
N LYS A 647 -32.79 25.13 -6.05
CA LYS A 647 -33.81 24.10 -5.79
C LYS A 647 -33.25 22.98 -4.92
N SER A 648 -32.03 22.49 -5.19
CA SER A 648 -31.33 21.51 -4.35
C SER A 648 -31.10 22.03 -2.93
N ALA A 649 -30.61 23.27 -2.80
CA ALA A 649 -30.44 23.93 -1.50
C ALA A 649 -31.76 24.05 -0.71
N THR A 650 -32.86 24.38 -1.39
CA THR A 650 -34.19 24.47 -0.79
C THR A 650 -34.68 23.11 -0.28
N THR A 651 -34.49 22.02 -1.05
CA THR A 651 -34.83 20.65 -0.64
C THR A 651 -34.10 20.26 0.64
N ILE A 652 -32.77 20.43 0.68
CA ILE A 652 -31.95 20.10 1.85
C ILE A 652 -32.30 20.97 3.06
N TRP A 653 -32.52 22.28 2.87
CA TRP A 653 -32.87 23.20 3.95
C TRP A 653 -34.17 22.86 4.65
N ASN A 654 -35.18 22.41 3.90
CA ASN A 654 -36.47 21.99 4.46
C ASN A 654 -36.33 20.76 5.38
N VAL A 655 -35.40 19.84 5.09
CA VAL A 655 -35.10 18.70 5.97
C VAL A 655 -34.23 19.13 7.16
N CYS A 656 -33.20 19.95 6.94
CA CYS A 656 -32.35 20.48 8.01
C CYS A 656 -33.13 21.26 9.08
N LYS A 657 -34.19 22.00 8.70
CA LYS A 657 -35.11 22.68 9.62
C LYS A 657 -35.83 21.74 10.59
N MET A 658 -36.13 20.50 10.18
CA MET A 658 -36.84 19.51 10.99
C MET A 658 -35.90 18.74 11.94
N ALA A 659 -34.61 18.69 11.63
CA ALA A 659 -33.58 18.04 12.45
C ALA A 659 -33.10 18.94 13.60
N THR A 660 -33.96 19.17 14.61
CA THR A 660 -33.69 20.12 15.69
C THR A 660 -32.47 19.72 16.54
N VAL A 661 -31.37 20.48 16.41
CA VAL A 661 -30.17 20.37 17.25
C VAL A 661 -30.02 21.67 18.05
N LYS A 662 -30.45 21.64 19.32
CA LYS A 662 -30.08 22.68 20.30
C LYS A 662 -28.60 22.55 20.66
N ARG A 663 -27.99 23.66 21.07
CA ARG A 663 -26.54 23.86 21.20
C ARG A 663 -26.17 23.98 22.68
N GLU A 664 -25.36 23.05 23.18
CA GLU A 664 -24.83 23.13 24.55
C GLU A 664 -23.29 23.10 24.55
N LEU A 665 -22.73 24.03 25.34
CA LEU A 665 -21.38 24.11 25.91
C LEU A 665 -20.17 23.65 25.06
N ILE A 666 -19.35 24.64 24.68
CA ILE A 666 -17.97 24.45 24.23
C ILE A 666 -17.03 25.14 25.24
N LYS A 667 -15.98 24.45 25.69
CA LYS A 667 -14.77 25.09 26.22
C LYS A 667 -13.72 25.10 25.12
N ASN A 668 -13.11 26.26 24.86
CA ASN A 668 -12.02 26.39 23.91
C ASN A 668 -10.75 25.77 24.50
N PHE A 669 -10.07 24.94 23.72
CA PHE A 669 -8.68 24.53 23.97
C PHE A 669 -7.76 25.21 22.96
N THR A 670 -6.55 25.54 23.38
CA THR A 670 -5.56 26.30 22.60
C THR A 670 -4.89 25.44 21.54
N SER A 671 -4.57 26.02 20.38
CA SER A 671 -3.93 25.32 19.27
C SER A 671 -2.47 24.99 19.55
N GLU A 672 -2.16 23.70 19.69
CA GLU A 672 -0.79 23.20 19.49
C GLU A 672 -0.46 23.08 17.98
N LYS A 673 0.83 23.09 17.64
CA LYS A 673 1.28 23.05 16.25
C LYS A 673 1.03 21.66 15.64
N THR A 674 0.32 21.63 14.52
CA THR A 674 0.14 20.42 13.71
C THR A 674 1.49 19.88 13.24
N VAL A 675 1.69 18.56 13.36
CA VAL A 675 2.89 17.89 12.85
C VAL A 675 2.90 17.97 11.32
N HIS A 676 4.05 18.32 10.76
CA HIS A 676 4.27 18.50 9.33
C HIS A 676 5.33 17.51 8.84
N THR A 677 5.06 16.74 7.78
CA THR A 677 6.02 15.82 7.17
C THR A 677 6.89 16.58 6.17
N LYS A 678 7.98 17.18 6.65
CA LYS A 678 8.93 17.96 5.84
C LYS A 678 10.27 17.24 5.73
N ILE A 679 10.78 17.12 4.50
CA ILE A 679 12.13 16.61 4.24
C ILE A 679 12.97 17.76 3.69
N SER A 680 14.17 17.96 4.22
CA SER A 680 15.18 18.82 3.59
C SER A 680 16.27 17.99 2.93
N ILE A 681 16.70 18.38 1.73
CA ILE A 681 17.86 17.82 1.03
C ILE A 681 18.90 18.93 0.93
N ILE A 682 20.07 18.69 1.52
CA ILE A 682 21.22 19.58 1.45
C ILE A 682 22.13 19.08 0.33
N GLY A 683 22.35 19.93 -0.66
CA GLY A 683 22.99 19.63 -1.93
C GLY A 683 21.98 19.25 -3.02
N THR A 684 21.84 20.07 -4.06
CA THR A 684 21.14 19.73 -5.32
C THR A 684 22.07 19.06 -6.33
N GLY A 685 23.12 18.38 -5.85
CA GLY A 685 23.97 17.53 -6.68
C GLY A 685 23.21 16.34 -7.26
N SER A 686 23.82 15.61 -8.20
CA SER A 686 23.17 14.49 -8.90
C SER A 686 22.67 13.37 -7.99
N VAL A 687 23.21 13.25 -6.76
CA VAL A 687 22.68 12.39 -5.70
C VAL A 687 21.43 13.01 -5.06
N GLY A 688 21.51 14.27 -4.61
CA GLY A 688 20.39 14.98 -3.97
C GLY A 688 19.14 15.10 -4.86
N MET A 689 19.31 15.36 -6.17
CA MET A 689 18.19 15.39 -7.11
C MET A 689 17.60 14.01 -7.40
N ALA A 690 18.44 12.96 -7.44
CA ALA A 690 17.93 11.59 -7.49
C ALA A 690 17.17 11.24 -6.19
N CYS A 691 17.66 11.65 -5.00
CA CYS A 691 16.96 11.48 -3.72
C CYS A 691 15.61 12.19 -3.75
N ALA A 692 15.54 13.42 -4.26
CA ALA A 692 14.30 14.17 -4.44
C ALA A 692 13.31 13.39 -5.31
N VAL A 693 13.71 12.97 -6.51
CA VAL A 693 12.84 12.17 -7.41
C VAL A 693 12.40 10.87 -6.75
N SER A 694 13.27 10.15 -6.03
CA SER A 694 12.89 8.94 -5.28
C SER A 694 11.89 9.20 -4.15
N ILE A 695 12.00 10.34 -3.45
CA ILE A 695 11.07 10.80 -2.41
C ILE A 695 9.72 11.20 -3.00
N LEU A 696 9.71 11.87 -4.15
CA LEU A 696 8.51 12.27 -4.89
C LEU A 696 7.76 11.03 -5.41
N LEU A 697 8.46 10.08 -6.04
CA LEU A 697 7.87 8.84 -6.56
C LEU A 697 7.29 7.93 -5.46
N LYS A 698 7.90 7.91 -4.26
CA LYS A 698 7.34 7.22 -3.08
C LYS A 698 6.31 8.07 -2.31
N GLY A 699 6.17 9.35 -2.61
CA GLY A 699 5.24 10.28 -1.95
C GLY A 699 5.47 10.46 -0.44
N LEU A 700 6.72 10.65 -0.01
CA LEU A 700 7.13 10.59 1.40
C LEU A 700 7.03 11.91 2.20
N SER A 701 6.64 13.03 1.57
CA SER A 701 6.65 14.36 2.19
C SER A 701 5.47 15.21 1.74
N ASP A 702 5.01 16.13 2.60
CA ASP A 702 4.07 17.19 2.24
C ASP A 702 4.78 18.47 1.76
N GLU A 703 6.04 18.64 2.17
CA GLU A 703 6.96 19.70 1.73
C GLU A 703 8.38 19.14 1.57
N LEU A 704 9.00 19.47 0.45
CA LEU A 704 10.40 19.17 0.14
C LEU A 704 11.18 20.49 0.09
N ALA A 705 12.26 20.58 0.88
CA ALA A 705 13.11 21.77 0.94
C ALA A 705 14.51 21.49 0.39
N PHE A 706 15.01 22.40 -0.46
CA PHE A 706 16.37 22.36 -0.98
C PHE A 706 17.25 23.46 -0.37
N VAL A 707 18.51 23.10 -0.07
CA VAL A 707 19.59 24.04 0.22
C VAL A 707 20.83 23.66 -0.59
N ASP A 708 21.37 24.59 -1.36
CA ASP A 708 22.69 24.48 -1.98
C ASP A 708 23.42 25.85 -1.92
N ALA A 709 24.74 25.83 -2.04
CA ALA A 709 25.56 27.04 -2.22
C ALA A 709 25.44 27.60 -3.65
N ASP A 710 25.09 26.78 -4.64
CA ASP A 710 24.72 27.19 -5.99
C ASP A 710 23.22 27.51 -6.07
N ALA A 711 22.87 28.79 -6.01
CA ALA A 711 21.46 29.22 -6.02
C ALA A 711 20.82 29.06 -7.40
N ASP A 712 21.56 29.33 -8.47
CA ASP A 712 21.02 29.39 -9.82
C ASP A 712 20.71 27.97 -10.31
N LYS A 713 21.60 27.02 -10.01
CA LYS A 713 21.34 25.59 -10.20
C LYS A 713 20.21 25.08 -9.31
N MET A 714 20.23 25.38 -8.01
CA MET A 714 19.18 24.96 -7.08
C MET A 714 17.80 25.47 -7.52
N MET A 715 17.70 26.70 -8.01
CA MET A 715 16.44 27.27 -8.50
C MET A 715 16.01 26.62 -9.82
N GLY A 716 16.94 26.39 -10.76
CA GLY A 716 16.66 25.68 -12.01
C GLY A 716 16.12 24.27 -11.78
N GLU A 717 16.79 23.49 -10.94
CA GLU A 717 16.39 22.13 -10.53
C GLU A 717 15.03 22.13 -9.78
N THR A 718 14.74 23.18 -9.01
CA THR A 718 13.45 23.36 -8.32
C THR A 718 12.32 23.65 -9.31
N VAL A 719 12.55 24.53 -10.29
CA VAL A 719 11.57 24.91 -11.30
C VAL A 719 11.28 23.76 -12.27
N ASP A 720 12.30 23.00 -12.67
CA ASP A 720 12.13 21.81 -13.53
C ASP A 720 11.25 20.74 -12.86
N LEU A 721 11.49 20.46 -11.57
CA LEU A 721 10.58 19.62 -10.78
C LEU A 721 9.17 20.24 -10.73
N GLN A 722 9.03 21.55 -10.45
CA GLN A 722 7.73 22.23 -10.36
C GLN A 722 6.89 22.11 -11.65
N HIS A 723 7.52 22.13 -12.84
CA HIS A 723 6.84 21.89 -14.11
C HIS A 723 6.22 20.48 -14.25
N GLY A 724 6.73 19.48 -13.51
CA GLY A 724 6.18 18.12 -13.46
C GLY A 724 4.87 17.96 -12.67
N SER A 725 4.44 19.00 -11.94
CA SER A 725 3.25 18.96 -11.07
C SER A 725 1.89 18.61 -11.72
N PRO A 726 1.63 18.84 -13.03
CA PRO A 726 0.40 18.36 -13.67
C PRO A 726 0.40 16.84 -13.92
N ILE A 727 1.58 16.20 -13.91
CA ILE A 727 1.79 14.79 -14.26
C ILE A 727 1.92 13.94 -12.98
N MET A 728 2.67 14.44 -11.98
CA MET A 728 2.94 13.75 -10.73
C MET A 728 2.27 14.44 -9.53
N ARG A 729 1.81 13.65 -8.55
CA ARG A 729 1.34 14.17 -7.26
C ARG A 729 2.55 14.74 -6.51
N MET A 730 2.58 16.06 -6.33
CA MET A 730 3.78 16.72 -5.82
C MET A 730 3.49 17.52 -4.54
N PRO A 731 4.42 17.50 -3.55
CA PRO A 731 4.36 18.35 -2.38
C PRO A 731 4.63 19.82 -2.72
N ASN A 732 4.53 20.69 -1.70
CA ASN A 732 5.16 22.00 -1.78
C ASN A 732 6.69 21.82 -1.96
N ILE A 733 7.29 22.45 -2.97
CA ILE A 733 8.76 22.43 -3.14
C ILE A 733 9.29 23.84 -2.93
N VAL A 734 10.17 23.99 -1.94
CA VAL A 734 10.79 25.27 -1.54
C VAL A 734 12.30 25.16 -1.58
N ALA A 735 13.00 26.27 -1.86
CA ALA A 735 14.44 26.27 -2.02
C ALA A 735 15.06 27.59 -1.52
N SER A 736 16.22 27.53 -0.87
CA SER A 736 16.97 28.74 -0.47
C SER A 736 18.44 28.44 -0.17
N LYS A 737 19.31 29.45 -0.33
CA LYS A 737 20.66 29.46 0.26
C LYS A 737 20.63 29.55 1.79
N ASP A 738 19.56 30.12 2.35
CA ASP A 738 19.34 30.24 3.80
C ASP A 738 18.75 28.95 4.37
N TYR A 739 19.45 28.36 5.34
CA TYR A 739 19.04 27.16 6.07
C TYR A 739 17.75 27.33 6.88
N PHE A 740 17.24 28.55 7.07
CA PHE A 740 15.88 28.77 7.57
C PHE A 740 14.82 28.02 6.73
N VAL A 741 15.05 27.80 5.44
CA VAL A 741 14.16 26.98 4.60
C VAL A 741 14.04 25.53 5.09
N THR A 742 15.01 25.02 5.85
CA THR A 742 14.97 23.68 6.45
C THR A 742 14.12 23.60 7.72
N ALA A 743 13.56 24.71 8.21
CA ALA A 743 12.93 24.77 9.53
C ALA A 743 11.80 23.74 9.74
N ASN A 744 11.80 23.12 10.93
CA ASN A 744 10.86 22.08 11.36
C ASN A 744 10.84 20.80 10.49
N SER A 745 11.97 20.45 9.85
CA SER A 745 12.10 19.20 9.09
C SER A 745 12.01 17.96 9.98
N SER A 746 11.27 16.96 9.51
CA SER A 746 11.18 15.63 10.12
C SER A 746 12.46 14.82 9.87
N VAL A 747 13.02 14.94 8.68
CA VAL A 747 14.29 14.32 8.22
C VAL A 747 15.09 15.35 7.42
N VAL A 748 16.41 15.37 7.61
CA VAL A 748 17.35 16.14 6.80
C VAL A 748 18.38 15.20 6.19
N ILE A 749 18.50 15.23 4.87
CA ILE A 749 19.36 14.36 4.06
C ILE A 749 20.55 15.18 3.58
N ILE A 750 21.75 14.78 3.97
CA ILE A 750 22.99 15.52 3.64
C ILE A 750 23.72 14.79 2.51
N THR A 751 23.66 15.38 1.31
CA THR A 751 24.38 14.92 0.11
C THR A 751 25.48 15.89 -0.34
N ALA A 752 25.44 17.13 0.17
CA ALA A 752 26.45 18.16 -0.09
C ALA A 752 27.80 17.83 0.58
N GLY A 753 28.88 18.11 -0.15
CA GLY A 753 30.25 17.97 0.33
C GLY A 753 31.27 18.19 -0.78
N ALA A 754 32.54 18.25 -0.38
CA ALA A 754 33.66 18.28 -1.30
C ALA A 754 33.78 16.93 -2.03
N ARG A 755 34.03 16.97 -3.34
CA ARG A 755 34.41 15.79 -4.14
C ARG A 755 35.91 15.52 -3.95
N GLN A 756 36.29 14.25 -3.98
CA GLN A 756 37.70 13.86 -3.95
C GLN A 756 38.43 14.34 -5.22
N ILE A 757 39.58 14.97 -5.02
CA ILE A 757 40.48 15.41 -6.09
C ILE A 757 41.40 14.22 -6.44
N LYS A 758 41.77 14.08 -7.73
CA LYS A 758 42.62 12.97 -8.18
C LYS A 758 44.00 13.04 -7.52
N GLY A 759 44.30 12.10 -6.62
CA GLY A 759 45.54 12.06 -5.83
C GLY A 759 45.40 12.58 -4.39
N GLU A 760 44.24 13.11 -4.00
CA GLU A 760 43.93 13.52 -2.62
C GLU A 760 43.76 12.30 -1.71
N THR A 761 44.31 12.33 -0.50
CA THR A 761 44.13 11.22 0.46
C THR A 761 42.73 11.22 1.05
N ARG A 762 42.32 10.07 1.61
CA ARG A 762 41.02 9.94 2.29
C ARG A 762 40.92 10.86 3.52
N LEU A 763 42.04 11.21 4.16
CA LEU A 763 42.07 12.11 5.32
C LEU A 763 41.91 13.59 4.91
N ASP A 764 42.55 14.02 3.82
CA ASP A 764 42.40 15.38 3.28
C ASP A 764 40.94 15.68 2.92
N LEU A 765 40.29 14.72 2.25
CA LEU A 765 38.87 14.80 1.89
C LEU A 765 37.97 14.90 3.12
N VAL A 766 38.30 14.17 4.19
CA VAL A 766 37.60 14.27 5.48
C VAL A 766 37.80 15.66 6.08
N HIS A 767 39.02 16.20 6.13
CA HIS A 767 39.26 17.55 6.67
C HIS A 767 38.51 18.64 5.89
N ARG A 768 38.47 18.58 4.56
CA ARG A 768 37.67 19.53 3.75
C ARG A 768 36.17 19.41 4.03
N ASN A 769 35.65 18.19 4.13
CA ASN A 769 34.23 17.96 4.44
C ASN A 769 33.86 18.32 5.88
N VAL A 770 34.74 18.14 6.86
CA VAL A 770 34.53 18.55 8.26
C VAL A 770 34.27 20.05 8.35
N SER A 771 35.04 20.89 7.66
CA SER A 771 34.80 22.35 7.63
C SER A 771 33.44 22.73 7.05
N VAL A 772 33.00 22.03 5.99
CA VAL A 772 31.66 22.20 5.40
C VAL A 772 30.56 21.75 6.39
N PHE A 773 30.79 20.62 7.08
CA PHE A 773 29.85 20.07 8.06
C PHE A 773 29.72 20.96 9.30
N LYS A 774 30.78 21.62 9.78
CA LYS A 774 30.70 22.58 10.92
C LYS A 774 29.64 23.65 10.68
N LEU A 775 29.69 24.32 9.53
CA LEU A 775 28.71 25.35 9.15
C LEU A 775 27.30 24.75 8.96
N MET A 776 27.21 23.68 8.18
CA MET A 776 25.96 23.05 7.79
C MET A 776 25.18 22.48 8.98
N ILE A 777 25.84 21.68 9.82
CA ILE A 777 25.22 21.01 10.97
C ILE A 777 24.75 22.03 12.00
N SER A 778 25.54 23.07 12.29
CA SER A 778 25.15 24.17 13.20
C SER A 778 23.82 24.82 12.78
N ASN A 779 23.68 25.20 11.51
CA ASN A 779 22.46 25.77 10.96
C ASN A 779 21.27 24.79 11.00
N ILE A 780 21.49 23.52 10.67
CA ILE A 780 20.42 22.49 10.70
C ILE A 780 19.87 22.30 12.13
N ILE A 781 20.72 22.33 13.16
CA ILE A 781 20.26 22.24 14.56
C ILE A 781 19.40 23.45 14.93
N GLN A 782 19.83 24.65 14.55
CA GLN A 782 19.15 25.91 14.88
C GLN A 782 17.70 25.93 14.37
N TYR A 783 17.47 25.48 13.13
CA TYR A 783 16.15 25.52 12.50
C TYR A 783 15.36 24.19 12.62
N SER A 784 16.05 23.07 12.83
CA SER A 784 15.46 21.71 12.91
C SER A 784 16.02 20.87 14.06
N PRO A 785 15.91 21.31 15.33
CA PRO A 785 16.50 20.60 16.49
C PRO A 785 15.87 19.23 16.78
N ARG A 786 14.77 18.86 16.10
CA ARG A 786 14.04 17.58 16.23
C ARG A 786 14.19 16.62 15.03
N CYS A 787 14.92 17.00 13.97
CA CYS A 787 15.04 16.15 12.77
C CYS A 787 15.86 14.86 13.01
N LYS A 788 15.69 13.86 12.15
CA LYS A 788 16.68 12.78 11.95
C LYS A 788 17.64 13.20 10.83
N LEU A 789 18.95 12.99 11.03
CA LEU A 789 19.98 13.23 10.02
C LEU A 789 20.31 11.93 9.28
N ILE A 790 20.19 11.95 7.95
CA ILE A 790 20.68 10.87 7.07
C ILE A 790 21.89 11.41 6.30
N ILE A 791 23.07 10.87 6.59
CA ILE A 791 24.31 11.26 5.93
C ILE A 791 24.54 10.39 4.71
N VAL A 792 24.85 11.04 3.58
CA VAL A 792 25.08 10.41 2.26
C VAL A 792 26.41 10.85 1.66
N THR A 793 26.90 12.03 2.03
CA THR A 793 28.23 12.55 1.66
C THR A 793 29.34 11.59 2.09
N ASN A 794 30.31 11.34 1.20
CA ASN A 794 31.42 10.42 1.45
C ASN A 794 32.68 11.13 2.00
N PRO A 795 33.48 10.47 2.87
CA PRO A 795 33.29 9.10 3.38
C PRO A 795 32.19 8.99 4.46
N VAL A 796 31.13 8.22 4.18
CA VAL A 796 29.86 8.34 4.91
C VAL A 796 29.96 7.93 6.37
N ASP A 797 30.69 6.87 6.72
CA ASP A 797 30.83 6.42 8.11
C ASP A 797 31.51 7.48 9.00
N ILE A 798 32.63 8.02 8.53
CA ILE A 798 33.40 9.07 9.23
C ILE A 798 32.58 10.37 9.30
N LEU A 799 31.90 10.75 8.21
CA LEU A 799 31.06 11.96 8.22
C LEU A 799 29.77 11.79 9.04
N THR A 800 29.33 10.56 9.32
CA THR A 800 28.26 10.27 10.29
C THR A 800 28.73 10.47 11.72
N TYR A 801 29.93 9.98 12.07
CA TYR A 801 30.57 10.29 13.36
C TYR A 801 30.75 11.81 13.54
N VAL A 802 31.21 12.52 12.50
CA VAL A 802 31.38 13.98 12.52
C VAL A 802 30.04 14.70 12.70
N ALA A 803 29.01 14.34 11.95
CA ALA A 803 27.67 14.91 12.11
C ALA A 803 27.09 14.63 13.50
N TRP A 804 27.34 13.46 14.08
CA TRP A 804 26.91 13.14 15.45
C TRP A 804 27.60 14.03 16.49
N LYS A 805 28.94 14.10 16.46
CA LYS A 805 29.71 14.94 17.41
C LYS A 805 29.38 16.43 17.26
N LEU A 806 29.20 16.95 16.04
CA LEU A 806 28.83 18.34 15.78
C LEU A 806 27.38 18.67 16.14
N SER A 807 26.46 17.71 16.07
CA SER A 807 25.03 17.96 16.36
C SER A 807 24.65 17.82 17.83
N ALA A 808 25.47 17.11 18.62
CA ALA A 808 25.13 16.66 19.97
C ALA A 808 23.76 15.92 20.07
N PHE A 809 23.23 15.45 18.93
CA PHE A 809 22.00 14.67 18.90
C PHE A 809 22.23 13.28 19.54
N PRO A 810 21.20 12.68 20.16
CA PRO A 810 21.31 11.32 20.68
C PRO A 810 21.54 10.34 19.51
N LYS A 811 22.33 9.29 19.77
CA LYS A 811 22.89 8.39 18.74
C LYS A 811 21.86 7.79 17.77
N ASN A 812 20.59 7.65 18.18
CA ASN A 812 19.51 7.15 17.33
C ASN A 812 19.12 8.11 16.18
N ARG A 813 19.37 9.41 16.32
CA ARG A 813 18.91 10.45 15.38
C ARG A 813 19.91 10.78 14.26
N VAL A 814 21.09 10.17 14.25
CA VAL A 814 22.13 10.41 13.23
C VAL A 814 22.59 9.08 12.67
N LEU A 815 22.35 8.84 11.38
CA LEU A 815 22.71 7.61 10.68
C LEU A 815 23.33 7.90 9.32
N GLY A 816 24.30 7.08 8.91
CA GLY A 816 24.84 7.11 7.56
C GLY A 816 24.16 6.08 6.68
N ASN A 817 23.99 6.37 5.39
CA ASN A 817 23.43 5.42 4.43
C ASN A 817 24.19 4.07 4.44
N GLY A 818 25.51 4.13 4.60
CA GLY A 818 26.37 2.97 4.85
C GLY A 818 26.19 1.84 3.83
N CYS A 819 26.38 0.61 4.30
CA CYS A 819 26.27 -0.62 3.52
C CYS A 819 24.82 -1.02 3.17
N ASN A 820 23.80 -0.16 3.34
CA ASN A 820 22.43 -0.46 2.90
C ASN A 820 22.36 -0.61 1.38
N LEU A 821 23.09 0.22 0.62
CA LEU A 821 23.22 0.07 -0.84
C LEU A 821 24.06 -1.17 -1.20
N ASP A 822 25.13 -1.46 -0.45
CA ASP A 822 26.02 -2.59 -0.75
C ASP A 822 25.37 -3.94 -0.44
N THR A 823 24.53 -3.98 0.59
CA THR A 823 23.61 -5.09 0.86
C THR A 823 22.59 -5.27 -0.27
N ALA A 824 22.02 -4.18 -0.79
CA ALA A 824 21.12 -4.26 -1.95
C ALA A 824 21.84 -4.77 -3.22
N ARG A 825 23.09 -4.33 -3.46
CA ARG A 825 23.96 -4.85 -4.54
C ARG A 825 24.30 -6.32 -4.35
N PHE A 826 24.66 -6.73 -3.12
CA PHE A 826 25.01 -8.11 -2.78
C PHE A 826 23.84 -9.06 -3.07
N ARG A 827 22.64 -8.70 -2.60
CA ARG A 827 21.39 -9.41 -2.91
C ARG A 827 21.06 -9.40 -4.40
N PHE A 828 21.36 -8.31 -5.11
CA PHE A 828 21.20 -8.23 -6.57
C PHE A 828 22.11 -9.20 -7.32
N PHE A 829 23.42 -9.21 -7.03
CA PHE A 829 24.38 -10.08 -7.72
C PHE A 829 24.16 -11.57 -7.38
N ILE A 830 23.75 -11.90 -6.14
CA ILE A 830 23.29 -13.25 -5.78
C ILE A 830 22.04 -13.62 -6.61
N GLY A 831 21.05 -12.72 -6.69
CA GLY A 831 19.86 -12.91 -7.51
C GLY A 831 20.15 -13.09 -9.01
N GLN A 832 21.14 -12.37 -9.56
CA GLN A 832 21.61 -12.56 -10.94
C GLN A 832 22.24 -13.95 -11.13
N ARG A 833 23.18 -14.37 -10.28
CA ARG A 833 23.83 -15.69 -10.38
C ARG A 833 22.84 -16.85 -10.23
N LEU A 834 21.85 -16.73 -9.35
CA LEU A 834 20.79 -17.73 -9.14
C LEU A 834 19.60 -17.62 -10.09
N GLY A 835 19.51 -16.56 -10.89
CA GLY A 835 18.35 -16.29 -11.77
C GLY A 835 17.04 -16.06 -11.01
N ILE A 836 17.04 -15.36 -9.88
CA ILE A 836 15.86 -15.10 -9.01
C ILE A 836 15.76 -13.63 -8.57
N HIS A 837 14.62 -13.23 -8.01
CA HIS A 837 14.44 -11.85 -7.54
C HIS A 837 15.37 -11.52 -6.34
N PRO A 838 16.03 -10.34 -6.32
CA PRO A 838 16.88 -9.92 -5.20
C PRO A 838 16.16 -9.85 -3.85
N GLU A 839 14.83 -9.63 -3.84
CA GLU A 839 14.02 -9.69 -2.61
C GLU A 839 14.02 -11.07 -1.96
N SER A 840 14.05 -12.15 -2.76
CA SER A 840 14.06 -13.53 -2.28
C SER A 840 15.44 -14.00 -1.83
N CYS A 841 16.47 -13.21 -2.11
CA CYS A 841 17.81 -13.38 -1.56
C CYS A 841 17.91 -12.65 -0.21
N HIS A 842 18.42 -13.32 0.82
CA HIS A 842 18.74 -12.71 2.11
C HIS A 842 20.25 -12.81 2.33
N GLY A 843 20.84 -11.76 2.91
CA GLY A 843 22.28 -11.60 3.09
C GLY A 843 22.58 -10.15 3.46
N LEU A 844 23.75 -9.91 4.06
CA LEU A 844 24.15 -8.60 4.59
C LEU A 844 25.59 -8.27 4.19
N VAL A 845 25.85 -6.98 4.00
CA VAL A 845 27.20 -6.40 3.97
C VAL A 845 27.30 -5.43 5.15
N LEU A 846 28.33 -5.60 5.98
CA LEU A 846 28.60 -4.81 7.19
C LEU A 846 29.93 -4.05 7.08
N GLY A 847 30.28 -3.27 8.10
CA GLY A 847 31.57 -2.56 8.17
C GLY A 847 31.55 -1.21 7.47
N GLU A 848 32.69 -0.83 6.89
CA GLU A 848 32.84 0.41 6.12
C GLU A 848 32.03 0.37 4.81
N HIS A 849 31.39 1.49 4.44
CA HIS A 849 30.97 1.70 3.05
C HIS A 849 32.20 1.97 2.16
N GLY A 850 32.84 0.89 1.72
CA GLY A 850 34.09 0.96 0.96
C GLY A 850 34.85 -0.36 0.89
N ASP A 851 36.16 -0.25 0.74
CA ASP A 851 37.05 -1.36 0.40
C ASP A 851 37.24 -2.38 1.54
N SER A 852 36.94 -1.99 2.79
CA SER A 852 36.91 -2.91 3.95
C SER A 852 35.50 -3.34 4.38
N SER A 853 34.51 -3.24 3.48
CA SER A 853 33.18 -3.83 3.69
C SER A 853 33.26 -5.35 3.86
N VAL A 854 32.37 -5.93 4.66
CA VAL A 854 32.40 -7.36 5.05
C VAL A 854 31.11 -8.08 4.60
N PRO A 855 31.19 -9.04 3.66
CA PRO A 855 30.05 -9.86 3.26
C PRO A 855 29.80 -10.94 4.31
N VAL A 856 28.59 -11.01 4.87
CA VAL A 856 28.22 -12.00 5.89
C VAL A 856 27.64 -13.25 5.22
N TRP A 857 28.52 -14.05 4.62
CA TRP A 857 28.17 -15.31 3.94
C TRP A 857 27.49 -16.32 4.87
N SER A 858 27.81 -16.32 6.15
CA SER A 858 27.15 -17.16 7.17
C SER A 858 25.64 -16.88 7.35
N GLY A 859 25.17 -15.69 6.98
CA GLY A 859 23.75 -15.31 7.03
C GLY A 859 23.02 -15.44 5.68
N VAL A 860 23.70 -15.80 4.60
CA VAL A 860 23.10 -15.81 3.25
C VAL A 860 22.17 -17.00 3.08
N ASN A 861 20.89 -16.72 2.84
CA ASN A 861 19.86 -17.75 2.68
C ASN A 861 18.79 -17.42 1.63
N ILE A 862 18.33 -18.46 0.93
CA ILE A 862 17.22 -18.40 -0.04
C ILE A 862 16.07 -19.22 0.52
N ALA A 863 14.91 -18.60 0.72
CA ALA A 863 13.72 -19.25 1.32
C ALA A 863 14.00 -20.03 2.63
N GLY A 864 14.90 -19.52 3.48
CA GLY A 864 15.30 -20.17 4.74
C GLY A 864 16.41 -21.22 4.60
N VAL A 865 16.85 -21.58 3.39
CA VAL A 865 17.99 -22.48 3.15
C VAL A 865 19.30 -21.68 3.15
N PRO A 866 20.23 -21.90 4.10
CA PRO A 866 21.53 -21.26 4.09
C PRO A 866 22.36 -21.77 2.91
N LEU A 867 23.07 -20.89 2.19
CA LEU A 867 23.94 -21.35 1.09
C LEU A 867 25.17 -22.12 1.60
N LYS A 868 25.62 -21.84 2.84
CA LYS A 868 26.69 -22.59 3.52
C LYS A 868 26.36 -24.08 3.73
N ASP A 869 25.08 -24.44 3.84
CA ASP A 869 24.64 -25.84 3.96
C ASP A 869 24.78 -26.60 2.63
N LEU A 870 24.76 -25.88 1.50
CA LEU A 870 24.91 -26.42 0.16
C LEU A 870 26.36 -26.42 -0.32
N ARG A 871 27.17 -25.45 0.17
CA ARG A 871 28.60 -25.33 -0.07
C ARG A 871 29.30 -24.63 1.13
N PRO A 872 29.98 -25.36 2.02
CA PRO A 872 30.58 -24.77 3.24
C PRO A 872 31.64 -23.69 2.96
N ASP A 873 32.39 -23.88 1.88
CA ASP A 873 33.43 -23.03 1.30
C ASP A 873 32.89 -21.78 0.58
N ILE A 874 31.56 -21.63 0.40
CA ILE A 874 31.00 -20.51 -0.37
C ILE A 874 31.48 -19.14 0.16
N GLY A 875 32.00 -18.33 -0.77
CA GLY A 875 32.51 -17.00 -0.46
C GLY A 875 33.98 -16.95 0.00
N THR A 876 34.68 -18.09 0.13
CA THR A 876 36.14 -18.13 0.29
C THR A 876 36.85 -18.12 -1.07
N ASP A 877 38.18 -18.06 -1.08
CA ASP A 877 38.99 -18.22 -2.30
C ASP A 877 39.17 -19.70 -2.72
N GLU A 878 38.68 -20.66 -1.93
CA GLU A 878 38.70 -22.11 -2.27
C GLU A 878 37.47 -22.54 -3.10
N ASP A 879 36.43 -21.71 -3.15
CA ASP A 879 35.16 -21.99 -3.83
C ASP A 879 35.30 -22.01 -5.37
N PRO A 880 35.04 -23.16 -6.04
CA PRO A 880 35.24 -23.29 -7.49
C PRO A 880 34.20 -22.56 -8.36
N GLU A 881 33.13 -22.00 -7.77
CA GLU A 881 32.22 -21.07 -8.47
C GLU A 881 32.53 -19.59 -8.17
N GLN A 882 33.57 -19.33 -7.39
CA GLN A 882 34.09 -17.98 -7.10
C GLN A 882 32.98 -17.04 -6.60
N TRP A 883 32.15 -17.47 -5.65
CA TRP A 883 31.12 -16.61 -5.06
C TRP A 883 31.74 -15.45 -4.28
N GLY A 884 32.99 -15.56 -3.82
CA GLY A 884 33.76 -14.42 -3.28
C GLY A 884 33.81 -13.20 -4.23
N ASP A 885 33.79 -13.43 -5.55
CA ASP A 885 33.77 -12.35 -6.54
C ASP A 885 32.47 -11.53 -6.54
N VAL A 886 31.38 -12.04 -5.96
CA VAL A 886 30.15 -11.26 -5.72
C VAL A 886 30.45 -10.04 -4.85
N HIS A 887 31.27 -10.18 -3.81
CA HIS A 887 31.65 -9.05 -2.96
C HIS A 887 32.62 -8.09 -3.68
N LYS A 888 33.56 -8.64 -4.45
CA LYS A 888 34.44 -7.84 -5.33
C LYS A 888 33.63 -7.00 -6.33
N GLN A 889 32.53 -7.54 -6.87
CA GLN A 889 31.55 -6.83 -7.72
C GLN A 889 30.76 -5.75 -6.96
N VAL A 890 30.38 -6.00 -5.69
CA VAL A 890 29.72 -4.99 -4.84
C VAL A 890 30.61 -3.76 -4.61
N VAL A 891 31.88 -3.97 -4.26
CA VAL A 891 32.86 -2.89 -4.01
C VAL A 891 33.18 -2.13 -5.31
N SER A 892 33.53 -2.84 -6.39
CA SER A 892 33.86 -2.23 -7.68
C SER A 892 32.70 -1.44 -8.31
N SER A 893 31.44 -1.85 -8.09
CA SER A 893 30.24 -1.18 -8.60
C SER A 893 30.19 0.33 -8.37
N GLY A 894 30.76 0.84 -7.27
CA GLY A 894 30.84 2.29 -7.03
C GLY A 894 31.78 2.99 -8.01
N TYR A 895 32.99 2.44 -8.14
CA TYR A 895 34.06 2.96 -8.99
C TYR A 895 33.76 2.78 -10.48
N GLU A 896 33.11 1.69 -10.89
CA GLU A 896 32.72 1.44 -12.29
C GLU A 896 31.65 2.41 -12.77
N ILE A 897 30.61 2.67 -11.96
CA ILE A 897 29.58 3.67 -12.28
C ILE A 897 30.23 5.06 -12.35
N LEU A 898 31.14 5.40 -11.43
CA LEU A 898 31.87 6.66 -11.45
C LEU A 898 32.75 6.80 -12.71
N LYS A 899 33.47 5.75 -13.11
CA LYS A 899 34.32 5.69 -14.31
C LYS A 899 33.51 5.85 -15.60
N ASN A 900 32.36 5.17 -15.70
CA ASN A 900 31.59 5.07 -16.94
C ASN A 900 30.57 6.22 -17.11
N LYS A 901 30.08 6.80 -16.00
CA LYS A 901 29.04 7.85 -15.99
C LYS A 901 29.53 9.21 -15.47
N GLY A 902 30.68 9.27 -14.82
CA GLY A 902 31.21 10.47 -14.15
C GLY A 902 30.57 10.78 -12.78
N TYR A 903 29.51 10.06 -12.37
CA TYR A 903 28.85 10.23 -11.08
C TYR A 903 27.97 9.04 -10.68
N THR A 904 27.82 8.80 -9.39
CA THR A 904 26.77 7.93 -8.82
C THR A 904 25.50 8.75 -8.53
N SER A 905 24.32 8.12 -8.62
CA SER A 905 23.04 8.76 -8.24
C SER A 905 21.96 7.76 -7.82
N TRP A 906 21.37 7.05 -8.78
CA TRP A 906 20.09 6.33 -8.61
C TRP A 906 20.08 5.28 -7.50
N GLY A 907 21.07 4.39 -7.43
CA GLY A 907 21.13 3.37 -6.36
C GLY A 907 21.24 3.97 -4.96
N VAL A 908 22.04 5.03 -4.81
CA VAL A 908 22.18 5.77 -3.55
C VAL A 908 20.85 6.41 -3.16
N ALA A 909 20.17 7.05 -4.12
CA ALA A 909 18.87 7.67 -3.90
C ALA A 909 17.76 6.68 -3.51
N SER A 910 17.68 5.53 -4.18
CA SER A 910 16.73 4.47 -3.82
C SER A 910 16.99 3.92 -2.41
N SER A 911 18.27 3.74 -2.03
CA SER A 911 18.67 3.37 -0.67
C SER A 911 18.23 4.41 0.35
N VAL A 912 18.59 5.68 0.16
CA VAL A 912 18.23 6.79 1.04
C VAL A 912 16.71 6.96 1.18
N ALA A 913 15.95 6.79 0.09
CA ALA A 913 14.50 6.92 0.12
C ALA A 913 13.82 5.75 0.85
N ASP A 914 14.39 4.54 0.84
CA ASP A 914 13.90 3.40 1.64
C ASP A 914 14.19 3.58 3.14
N LEU A 915 15.39 4.07 3.51
CA LEU A 915 15.71 4.49 4.89
C LEU A 915 14.75 5.60 5.38
N THR A 916 14.49 6.58 4.52
CA THR A 916 13.58 7.70 4.81
C THR A 916 12.13 7.23 4.97
N GLU A 917 11.67 6.28 4.15
CA GLU A 917 10.34 5.68 4.26
C GLU A 917 10.18 4.88 5.56
N SER A 918 11.18 4.06 5.91
CA SER A 918 11.18 3.30 7.18
C SER A 918 11.08 4.20 8.41
N ILE A 919 11.77 5.34 8.40
CA ILE A 919 11.69 6.34 9.47
C ILE A 919 10.32 7.04 9.47
N LEU A 920 9.88 7.60 8.34
CA LEU A 920 8.69 8.47 8.31
C LEU A 920 7.37 7.71 8.46
N LYS A 921 7.29 6.44 8.03
CA LYS A 921 6.10 5.57 8.21
C LYS A 921 6.23 4.64 9.43
N ASN A 922 7.25 4.85 10.27
CA ASN A 922 7.53 4.06 11.48
C ASN A 922 7.59 2.53 11.24
N LEU A 923 8.18 2.12 10.11
CA LEU A 923 7.99 0.75 9.60
C LEU A 923 8.71 -0.33 10.40
N ARG A 924 9.71 -0.01 11.22
CA ARG A 924 10.53 -1.00 11.97
C ARG A 924 11.13 -2.09 11.07
N ARG A 925 11.65 -1.68 9.92
CA ARG A 925 12.44 -2.53 9.02
C ARG A 925 13.90 -2.55 9.45
N VAL A 926 14.59 -3.66 9.16
CA VAL A 926 16.02 -3.81 9.42
C VAL A 926 16.85 -3.30 8.24
N HIS A 927 17.81 -2.42 8.51
CA HIS A 927 18.74 -1.85 7.52
C HIS A 927 20.18 -1.83 8.07
N PRO A 928 21.21 -2.27 7.31
CA PRO A 928 22.60 -2.10 7.70
C PRO A 928 23.05 -0.66 7.42
N VAL A 929 23.00 0.18 8.45
CA VAL A 929 23.30 1.62 8.39
C VAL A 929 24.47 1.98 9.29
N SER A 930 25.19 3.05 8.95
CA SER A 930 26.35 3.47 9.72
C SER A 930 25.95 4.07 11.06
N THR A 931 26.43 3.47 12.15
CA THR A 931 26.16 3.91 13.53
C THR A 931 27.28 3.48 14.49
N ILE A 932 27.24 4.04 15.71
CA ILE A 932 28.18 3.74 16.79
C ILE A 932 28.18 2.24 17.14
N SER A 933 29.31 1.56 16.92
CA SER A 933 29.45 0.11 17.10
C SER A 933 30.21 -0.30 18.36
N LYS A 934 30.50 0.66 19.25
CA LYS A 934 31.16 0.45 20.55
C LYS A 934 30.40 -0.57 21.42
N GLY A 935 31.09 -1.63 21.84
CA GLY A 935 30.55 -2.76 22.60
C GLY A 935 29.98 -3.90 21.73
N LEU A 936 29.95 -3.76 20.41
CA LEU A 936 29.55 -4.83 19.48
C LEU A 936 30.80 -5.56 18.97
N TYR A 937 30.69 -6.88 18.75
CA TYR A 937 31.74 -7.70 18.11
C TYR A 937 33.15 -7.53 18.70
N GLY A 938 33.27 -7.23 20.00
CA GLY A 938 34.55 -6.99 20.68
C GLY A 938 35.25 -5.66 20.34
N ILE A 939 34.57 -4.76 19.64
CA ILE A 939 35.03 -3.40 19.33
C ILE A 939 34.80 -2.50 20.55
N ASN A 940 35.85 -1.87 21.09
CA ASN A 940 35.79 -1.02 22.28
C ASN A 940 35.81 0.48 21.95
N GLU A 941 36.21 0.78 20.73
CA GLU A 941 36.45 2.08 20.14
C GLU A 941 35.13 2.79 19.80
N GLU A 942 35.14 4.13 19.78
CA GLU A 942 33.94 4.93 19.51
C GLU A 942 33.73 5.16 18.00
N VAL A 943 33.78 4.06 17.25
CA VAL A 943 33.74 4.01 15.79
C VAL A 943 32.32 3.93 15.25
N PHE A 944 32.07 4.63 14.14
CA PHE A 944 30.86 4.48 13.33
C PHE A 944 31.15 3.57 12.14
N LEU A 945 30.32 2.54 11.96
CA LEU A 945 30.37 1.61 10.82
C LEU A 945 29.00 0.96 10.64
N SER A 946 28.79 0.28 9.50
CA SER A 946 27.48 -0.28 9.15
C SER A 946 27.17 -1.58 9.90
N VAL A 947 26.12 -1.56 10.72
CA VAL A 947 25.54 -2.72 11.42
C VAL A 947 24.01 -2.75 11.23
N PRO A 948 23.34 -3.92 11.34
CA PRO A 948 21.89 -4.00 11.11
C PRO A 948 21.09 -3.33 12.22
N CYS A 949 20.33 -2.30 11.88
CA CYS A 949 19.51 -1.53 12.80
C CYS A 949 18.02 -1.63 12.43
N ILE A 950 17.15 -1.67 13.44
CA ILE A 950 15.71 -1.49 13.26
C ILE A 950 15.45 0.02 13.16
N LEU A 951 14.86 0.47 12.05
CA LEU A 951 14.54 1.89 11.81
C LEU A 951 13.05 2.19 11.96
N GLY A 952 12.73 3.20 12.76
CA GLY A 952 11.38 3.72 12.99
C GLY A 952 11.37 5.24 13.17
N GLU A 953 10.29 5.78 13.75
CA GLU A 953 10.04 7.22 13.80
C GLU A 953 11.12 8.04 14.53
N ASN A 954 11.84 7.41 15.47
CA ASN A 954 12.92 8.01 16.24
C ASN A 954 14.31 7.82 15.60
N GLY A 955 14.40 7.29 14.38
CA GLY A 955 15.64 6.88 13.72
C GLY A 955 15.98 5.43 14.04
N ILE A 956 17.21 5.15 14.45
CA ILE A 956 17.63 3.82 14.92
C ILE A 956 16.96 3.52 16.26
N MET A 957 16.09 2.52 16.31
CA MET A 957 15.51 2.03 17.56
C MET A 957 16.49 1.07 18.25
N ASP A 958 16.89 0.02 17.54
CA ASP A 958 17.63 -1.12 18.06
C ASP A 958 18.72 -1.57 17.09
N VAL A 959 19.69 -2.35 17.58
CA VAL A 959 20.77 -2.96 16.76
C VAL A 959 20.73 -4.48 16.91
N ILE A 960 20.68 -5.19 15.77
CA ILE A 960 20.64 -6.65 15.74
C ILE A 960 22.08 -7.18 15.71
N LYS A 961 22.43 -7.95 16.74
CA LYS A 961 23.71 -8.68 16.81
C LYS A 961 23.62 -9.96 15.96
N VAL A 962 24.28 -9.94 14.81
CA VAL A 962 24.39 -11.09 13.91
C VAL A 962 25.39 -12.10 14.50
N LYS A 963 25.16 -13.40 14.32
CA LYS A 963 26.17 -14.42 14.65
C LYS A 963 27.15 -14.54 13.49
N LEU A 964 28.31 -13.91 13.63
CA LEU A 964 29.41 -14.00 12.66
C LEU A 964 30.26 -15.26 12.90
N THR A 965 30.95 -15.73 11.85
CA THR A 965 32.09 -16.64 11.97
C THR A 965 33.32 -15.89 12.53
N PRO A 966 34.34 -16.60 13.07
CA PRO A 966 35.57 -15.97 13.55
C PRO A 966 36.26 -15.11 12.48
N GLU A 967 36.20 -15.53 11.22
CA GLU A 967 36.77 -14.86 10.06
C GLU A 967 36.00 -13.57 9.72
N GLU A 968 34.66 -13.65 9.65
CA GLU A 968 33.79 -12.47 9.46
C GLU A 968 33.92 -11.46 10.60
N GLU A 969 34.06 -11.92 11.86
CA GLU A 969 34.27 -11.03 13.01
C GLU A 969 35.67 -10.38 12.99
N ALA A 970 36.71 -11.11 12.58
CA ALA A 970 38.05 -10.55 12.40
C ALA A 970 38.11 -9.52 11.27
N LEU A 971 37.42 -9.75 10.16
CA LEU A 971 37.26 -8.77 9.08
C LEU A 971 36.50 -7.52 9.55
N LEU A 972 35.44 -7.68 10.34
CA LEU A 972 34.67 -6.55 10.88
C LEU A 972 35.49 -5.71 11.87
N LYS A 973 36.28 -6.35 12.75
CA LYS A 973 37.27 -5.67 13.61
C LYS A 973 38.32 -4.91 12.80
N LYS A 974 38.86 -5.53 11.75
CA LYS A 974 39.82 -4.87 10.83
C LYS A 974 39.20 -3.63 10.14
N SER A 975 37.94 -3.70 9.72
CA SER A 975 37.21 -2.53 9.20
C SER A 975 37.00 -1.45 10.26
N ALA A 976 36.70 -1.84 11.50
CA ALA A 976 36.54 -0.93 12.63
C ALA A 976 37.86 -0.21 12.95
N GLU A 977 38.98 -0.92 12.96
CA GLU A 977 40.31 -0.32 13.14
C GLU A 977 40.67 0.71 12.06
N ILE A 978 40.37 0.42 10.79
CA ILE A 978 40.66 1.32 9.66
C ILE A 978 39.90 2.65 9.84
N LEU A 979 38.60 2.56 10.13
CA LEU A 979 37.75 3.73 10.40
C LEU A 979 38.18 4.49 11.67
N TRP A 980 38.52 3.76 12.74
CA TRP A 980 39.01 4.37 13.98
C TRP A 980 40.34 5.11 13.81
N LYS A 981 41.27 4.54 13.03
CA LYS A 981 42.55 5.16 12.69
C LYS A 981 42.37 6.50 11.97
N ILE A 982 41.32 6.68 11.18
CA ILE A 982 40.99 7.98 10.55
C ILE A 982 40.21 8.87 11.52
N GLN A 983 39.19 8.34 12.23
CA GLN A 983 38.34 9.10 13.16
C GLN A 983 39.13 9.81 14.26
N LYS A 984 40.15 9.16 14.85
CA LYS A 984 40.98 9.74 15.93
C LYS A 984 41.78 10.99 15.47
N GLU A 985 41.98 11.16 14.17
CA GLU A 985 42.78 12.24 13.57
C GLU A 985 41.90 13.43 13.12
N VAL A 986 40.58 13.27 13.18
CA VAL A 986 39.60 14.33 12.88
C VAL A 986 39.60 15.38 14.00
N LYS A 987 39.91 16.62 13.62
CA LYS A 987 39.88 17.80 14.51
C LYS A 987 38.54 18.53 14.37
N PHE A 988 37.83 18.65 15.49
CA PHE A 988 36.54 19.34 15.59
C PHE A 988 36.67 20.87 15.71
#